data_AF-A0A948EBV7-F1
#
_entry.id   AF-A0A948EBV7-F1
#
_cell.length_a   1.000
_cell.length_b   1.000
_cell.length_c   1.000
_cell.angle_alpha   90.00
_cell.angle_beta   90.00
_cell.angle_gamma   90.00
#
_symmetry.space_group_name_H-M   'P 1'
#
loop_
_entity.id
_entity.type
_entity.pdbx_description
1 polymer ?
#
loop_
_entity_poly.entity_id
_entity_poly.type
_entity_poly.pdbx_seq_one_letter_code
_entity_poly.pdbx_strand_id
1 'polypeptide(L)'
;MFHFLLLFVLINLGFLIWGRSRRGFFRDPVYNGILGVDAVLALYSFTNDTSGNTIYTWLALGIFVGAVIIPLILGRLIAGAFVGSNLNRVHRLLQLKYLFQPSVDVAEQIAENKKYLKAYNGEINEITREIDLELSRSTDPLQTQFLLESLVEIKIFAGQWAEGIRTYRKRIGDPEKVLKPSFFVTLARAAIEAGEWDLLWEAYGGLVRLSAPLEDPLIRKSVFYVQVMVLAAYGRSGTLKKLFHPLKKGDPLFPLVPKRYWYGLSLMSAGKDEAAREMLDFPTKFKDMAPSFYQSALDRRAGGFVPPPEPDLTQRLALSRIKKELEHVSREKPSALATPWVGKGLIIFTSAVFAYQLYRMGMTFEFKGVEQMKGLFWIGGNFRHRSIAYGEYWRLFTSIFLHGGFIHVFFNLYVIWMFAPLLEVHYGKVKFFLIAVFSGVIGNIVSTLINPNGVAVGISGVVFGLVGAMFIMLIIHRDRFPQAWRKRQLSMLVFLLLINVVIGLSMEIIDNSAHGGGLVGGMVLALLLGGHMDRRIHQRLLTVILALATVGVVVYSAWGVYSFNQNPMKSPFVLEYSSPERRLRVMAPKFWELEYLKAENIPVAPGHAKPQVPFLYDPFCPGVNRLIFFTGEEAKIQFGQVNQAFTDQSRGMVGKWSKKQVRVTMVKNRELYFYSKELAPGQLVLIQVVYDTKCAKSIESVLAPMLADGGISGVFPSP
;
A
#
# COMPACT_ATOMS: atom_id res chain seq x y z
N MET A 1 2.44 15.26 7.79
CA MET A 1 2.24 14.87 6.36
C MET A 1 3.51 15.08 5.55
N PHE A 2 4.08 16.30 5.49
CA PHE A 2 5.35 16.56 4.79
C PHE A 2 6.52 15.73 5.33
N HIS A 3 6.71 15.67 6.66
CA HIS A 3 7.70 14.79 7.29
C HIS A 3 7.52 13.30 6.93
N PHE A 4 6.28 12.82 6.77
CA PHE A 4 6.02 11.44 6.34
C PHE A 4 6.49 11.19 4.90
N LEU A 5 6.18 12.11 3.99
CA LEU A 5 6.62 12.03 2.60
C LEU A 5 8.14 12.09 2.49
N LEU A 6 8.77 12.99 3.24
CA LEU A 6 10.22 13.14 3.31
C LEU A 6 10.89 11.88 3.87
N LEU A 7 10.33 11.29 4.93
CA LEU A 7 10.82 10.02 5.47
C LEU A 7 10.68 8.87 4.46
N PHE A 8 9.58 8.81 3.71
CA PHE A 8 9.40 7.85 2.63
C PHE A 8 10.45 8.05 1.51
N VAL A 9 10.68 9.30 1.09
CA VAL A 9 11.71 9.65 0.10
C VAL A 9 13.09 9.22 0.59
N LEU A 10 13.46 9.58 1.82
CA LEU A 10 14.76 9.24 2.43
C LEU A 10 15.00 7.74 2.49
N ILE A 11 13.99 6.97 2.91
CA ILE A 11 14.13 5.51 3.00
C ILE A 11 14.30 4.90 1.61
N ASN A 12 13.49 5.31 0.63
CA ASN A 12 13.60 4.79 -0.73
C ASN A 12 14.93 5.19 -1.40
N LEU A 13 15.40 6.43 -1.21
CA LEU A 13 16.70 6.89 -1.69
C LEU A 13 17.84 6.11 -1.03
N GLY A 14 17.77 5.87 0.28
CA GLY A 14 18.75 5.05 1.00
C GLY A 14 18.88 3.64 0.41
N PHE A 15 17.75 2.98 0.09
CA PHE A 15 17.77 1.68 -0.59
C PHE A 15 18.33 1.75 -2.01
N LEU A 16 17.99 2.79 -2.76
CA LEU A 16 18.48 2.95 -4.13
C LEU A 16 20.00 3.16 -4.14
N ILE A 17 20.49 4.04 -3.27
CA ILE A 17 21.92 4.34 -3.09
C ILE A 17 22.66 3.09 -2.61
N TRP A 18 22.13 2.36 -1.62
CA TRP A 18 22.71 1.10 -1.14
C TRP A 18 22.73 0.00 -2.21
N GLY A 19 21.65 -0.13 -2.99
CA GLY A 19 21.59 -1.08 -4.09
C GLY A 19 22.63 -0.78 -5.17
N ARG A 20 22.93 0.51 -5.38
CA ARG A 20 23.88 0.98 -6.39
C ARG A 20 25.33 0.97 -5.88
N SER A 21 25.58 1.16 -4.58
CA SER A 21 26.91 0.92 -3.99
C SER A 21 27.40 -0.50 -4.20
N ARG A 22 26.50 -1.49 -4.16
CA ARG A 22 26.82 -2.89 -4.47
C ARG A 22 27.04 -3.21 -5.95
N ARG A 23 26.60 -2.36 -6.87
CA ARG A 23 26.63 -2.61 -8.33
C ARG A 23 27.51 -1.62 -9.12
N GLY A 24 28.27 -0.78 -8.42
CA GLY A 24 29.16 0.22 -9.02
C GLY A 24 28.59 1.64 -8.97
N PHE A 25 28.50 2.24 -7.78
CA PHE A 25 28.01 3.62 -7.58
C PHE A 25 28.77 4.66 -8.40
N PHE A 26 30.04 4.43 -8.71
CA PHE A 26 30.83 5.37 -9.51
C PHE A 26 30.60 5.25 -11.02
N ARG A 27 29.84 4.25 -11.51
CA ARG A 27 29.49 4.13 -12.94
C ARG A 27 28.52 5.22 -13.40
N ASP A 28 27.70 5.75 -12.51
CA ASP A 28 26.61 6.67 -12.84
C ASP A 28 26.68 7.97 -12.02
N PRO A 29 27.76 8.76 -12.16
CA PRO A 29 28.01 9.90 -11.28
C PRO A 29 26.91 10.96 -11.37
N VAL A 30 26.37 11.20 -12.58
CA VAL A 30 25.32 12.22 -12.81
C VAL A 30 24.02 11.82 -12.11
N TYR A 31 23.49 10.64 -12.39
CA TYR A 31 22.24 10.19 -11.79
C TYR A 31 22.38 9.98 -10.27
N ASN A 32 23.51 9.47 -9.80
CA ASN A 32 23.74 9.30 -8.37
C ASN A 32 23.93 10.64 -7.65
N GLY A 33 24.50 11.64 -8.31
CA GLY A 33 24.52 13.01 -7.83
C GLY A 33 23.12 13.58 -7.63
N ILE A 34 22.22 13.38 -8.60
CA ILE A 34 20.80 13.81 -8.49
C ILE A 34 20.14 13.17 -7.26
N LEU A 35 20.28 11.86 -7.07
CA LEU A 35 19.72 11.14 -5.91
C LEU A 35 20.35 11.58 -4.59
N GLY A 36 21.65 11.90 -4.58
CA GLY A 36 22.35 12.42 -3.41
C GLY A 36 21.85 13.81 -3.00
N VAL A 37 21.69 14.71 -3.98
CA VAL A 37 21.11 16.04 -3.76
C VAL A 37 19.68 15.91 -3.23
N ASP A 38 18.87 15.03 -3.83
CA ASP A 38 17.50 14.75 -3.37
C ASP A 38 17.47 14.28 -1.91
N ALA A 39 18.38 13.37 -1.53
CA ALA A 39 18.49 12.87 -0.17
C ALA A 39 18.89 13.98 0.82
N VAL A 40 19.83 14.85 0.45
CA VAL A 40 20.25 16.00 1.28
C VAL A 40 19.11 17.00 1.44
N LEU A 41 18.40 17.34 0.36
CA LEU A 41 17.24 18.23 0.39
C LEU A 41 16.13 17.65 1.27
N ALA A 42 15.88 16.34 1.15
CA ALA A 42 14.90 15.65 1.96
C ALA A 42 15.30 15.63 3.45
N LEU A 43 16.57 15.35 3.75
CA LEU A 43 17.07 15.33 5.12
C LEU A 43 17.01 16.73 5.76
N TYR A 44 17.48 17.75 5.04
CA TYR A 44 17.45 19.14 5.48
C TYR A 44 16.03 19.61 5.78
N SER A 45 15.09 19.29 4.88
CA SER A 45 13.66 19.64 5.05
C SER A 45 13.00 18.85 6.18
N PHE A 46 13.49 17.64 6.48
CA PHE A 46 12.99 16.82 7.58
C PHE A 46 13.52 17.27 8.95
N THR A 47 14.71 17.89 9.01
CA THR A 47 15.35 18.31 10.27
C THR A 47 15.03 19.75 10.69
N ASN A 48 14.52 20.58 9.77
CA ASN A 48 14.21 21.98 10.04
C ASN A 48 12.70 22.21 9.92
N ASP A 49 12.12 23.14 10.69
CA ASP A 49 10.66 23.41 10.72
C ASP A 49 10.32 24.90 10.44
N THR A 50 11.05 25.56 9.54
CA THR A 50 10.83 26.96 9.15
C THR A 50 10.09 27.08 7.81
N SER A 51 9.43 28.22 7.55
CA SER A 51 8.61 28.48 6.35
C SER A 51 9.36 28.29 5.02
N GLY A 52 10.69 28.45 5.02
CA GLY A 52 11.58 28.17 3.88
C GLY A 52 11.67 26.69 3.49
N ASN A 53 11.27 25.75 4.35
CA ASN A 53 11.32 24.31 4.03
C ASN A 53 10.29 23.85 3.01
N THR A 54 9.30 24.67 2.71
CA THR A 54 8.31 24.33 1.67
C THR A 54 8.96 24.16 0.29
N ILE A 55 9.88 25.05 -0.11
CA ILE A 55 10.53 24.96 -1.44
C ILE A 55 11.44 23.74 -1.56
N TYR A 56 12.27 23.47 -0.55
CA TYR A 56 13.17 22.32 -0.52
C TYR A 56 12.40 20.99 -0.47
N THR A 57 11.26 20.97 0.23
CA THR A 57 10.39 19.80 0.27
C THR A 57 9.76 19.53 -1.10
N TRP A 58 9.27 20.57 -1.79
CA TRP A 58 8.70 20.41 -3.13
C TRP A 58 9.76 20.04 -4.17
N LEU A 59 10.99 20.58 -4.04
CA LEU A 59 12.12 20.18 -4.87
C LEU A 59 12.47 18.70 -4.65
N ALA A 60 12.58 18.26 -3.39
CA ALA A 60 12.87 16.85 -3.09
C ALA A 60 11.78 15.91 -3.63
N LEU A 61 10.51 16.27 -3.42
CA LEU A 61 9.39 15.49 -3.98
C LEU A 61 9.39 15.46 -5.50
N GLY A 62 9.67 16.60 -6.15
CA GLY A 62 9.76 16.71 -7.60
C GLY A 62 10.88 15.85 -8.18
N ILE A 63 12.06 15.90 -7.57
CA ILE A 63 13.21 15.07 -7.97
C ILE A 63 12.89 13.60 -7.73
N PHE A 64 12.32 13.21 -6.59
CA PHE A 64 11.94 11.82 -6.34
C PHE A 64 10.92 11.30 -7.36
N VAL A 65 9.87 12.06 -7.68
CA VAL A 65 8.88 11.67 -8.69
C VAL A 65 9.54 11.56 -10.08
N GLY A 66 10.33 12.55 -10.46
CA GLY A 66 11.03 12.62 -11.74
C GLY A 66 12.06 11.50 -11.91
N ALA A 67 12.97 11.36 -10.96
CA ALA A 67 14.13 10.49 -11.04
C ALA A 67 13.85 9.03 -10.62
N VAL A 68 12.78 8.76 -9.86
CA VAL A 68 12.49 7.41 -9.34
C VAL A 68 11.15 6.88 -9.88
N ILE A 69 10.05 7.62 -9.68
CA ILE A 69 8.70 7.11 -9.99
C ILE A 69 8.45 7.03 -11.50
N ILE A 70 8.76 8.10 -12.25
CA ILE A 70 8.54 8.13 -13.71
C ILE A 70 9.35 7.03 -14.41
N PRO A 71 10.66 6.83 -14.15
CA PRO A 71 11.43 5.74 -14.75
C PRO A 71 10.89 4.34 -14.46
N LEU A 72 10.31 4.09 -13.28
CA LEU A 72 9.65 2.82 -12.96
C LEU A 72 8.42 2.57 -13.83
N ILE A 73 7.60 3.61 -14.05
CA ILE A 73 6.43 3.55 -14.93
C ILE A 73 6.88 3.33 -16.38
N LEU A 74 7.84 4.12 -16.85
CA LEU A 74 8.41 3.99 -18.19
C LEU A 74 9.00 2.60 -18.42
N GLY A 75 9.69 2.01 -17.43
CA GLY A 75 10.20 0.65 -17.49
C GLY A 75 9.12 -0.39 -17.79
N ARG A 76 7.92 -0.26 -17.21
CA ARG A 76 6.77 -1.14 -17.52
C ARG A 76 6.27 -0.95 -18.94
N LEU A 77 6.19 0.31 -19.40
CA LEU A 77 5.77 0.63 -20.77
C LEU A 77 6.78 0.12 -21.82
N ILE A 78 8.08 0.26 -21.53
CA ILE A 78 9.19 -0.28 -22.34
C ILE A 78 9.08 -1.79 -22.45
N ALA A 79 8.92 -2.49 -21.32
CA ALA A 79 8.76 -3.94 -21.31
C ALA A 79 7.55 -4.39 -22.13
N GLY A 80 6.41 -3.70 -22.01
CA GLY A 80 5.22 -3.97 -22.82
C GLY A 80 5.43 -3.74 -24.32
N ALA A 81 6.12 -2.65 -24.69
CA ALA A 81 6.44 -2.34 -26.07
C ALA A 81 7.43 -3.36 -26.68
N PHE A 82 8.44 -3.80 -25.92
CA PHE A 82 9.41 -4.81 -26.34
C PHE A 82 8.75 -6.18 -26.54
N VAL A 83 7.89 -6.58 -25.59
CA VAL A 83 7.12 -7.82 -25.66
C VAL A 83 6.16 -7.81 -26.87
N GLY A 84 5.61 -6.66 -27.21
CA GLY A 84 4.87 -6.45 -28.45
C GLY A 84 5.75 -6.05 -29.62
N SER A 85 7.03 -6.45 -29.66
CA SER A 85 7.99 -6.25 -30.76
C SER A 85 8.01 -4.86 -31.42
N ASN A 86 7.61 -3.81 -30.70
CA ASN A 86 7.51 -2.45 -31.22
C ASN A 86 8.75 -1.66 -30.82
N LEU A 87 9.86 -1.95 -31.51
CA LEU A 87 11.18 -1.39 -31.21
C LEU A 87 11.24 0.14 -31.34
N ASN A 88 10.45 0.72 -32.23
CA ASN A 88 10.30 2.18 -32.37
C ASN A 88 9.71 2.82 -31.11
N ARG A 89 8.68 2.18 -30.53
CA ARG A 89 8.08 2.62 -29.27
C ARG A 89 9.04 2.40 -28.10
N VAL A 90 9.77 1.28 -28.08
CA VAL A 90 10.83 1.02 -27.09
C VAL A 90 11.88 2.13 -27.13
N HIS A 91 12.36 2.49 -28.32
CA HIS A 91 13.38 3.52 -28.50
C HIS A 91 12.94 4.88 -27.94
N ARG A 92 11.74 5.34 -28.31
CA ARG A 92 11.17 6.62 -27.81
C ARG A 92 10.99 6.62 -26.30
N LEU A 93 10.51 5.52 -25.73
CA LEU A 93 10.31 5.40 -24.27
C LEU A 93 11.64 5.34 -23.52
N LEU A 94 12.67 4.70 -24.09
CA LEU A 94 14.02 4.70 -23.52
C LEU A 94 14.66 6.08 -23.56
N GLN A 95 14.51 6.84 -24.66
CA GLN A 95 14.95 8.23 -24.73
C GLN A 95 14.27 9.09 -23.66
N LEU A 96 12.95 8.93 -23.51
CA LEU A 96 12.21 9.62 -22.45
C LEU A 96 12.68 9.18 -21.05
N LYS A 97 12.93 7.89 -20.85
CA LYS A 97 13.47 7.36 -19.59
C LYS A 97 14.85 7.94 -19.28
N TYR A 98 15.69 8.13 -20.28
CA TYR A 98 17.03 8.71 -20.12
C TYR A 98 16.98 10.17 -19.66
N LEU A 99 15.97 10.94 -20.09
CA LEU A 99 15.77 12.32 -19.61
C LEU A 99 15.56 12.37 -18.08
N PHE A 100 14.84 11.39 -17.54
CA PHE A 100 14.53 11.29 -16.11
C PHE A 100 15.55 10.48 -15.32
N GLN A 101 16.25 9.55 -15.98
CA GLN A 101 17.24 8.65 -15.41
C GLN A 101 18.49 8.62 -16.32
N PRO A 102 19.31 9.69 -16.33
CA PRO A 102 20.51 9.79 -17.15
C PRO A 102 21.62 8.89 -16.58
N SER A 103 21.49 7.58 -16.86
CA SER A 103 22.38 6.52 -16.39
C SER A 103 22.95 5.76 -17.57
N VAL A 104 24.17 5.25 -17.39
CA VAL A 104 24.89 4.36 -18.30
C VAL A 104 24.02 3.16 -18.66
N ASP A 105 23.35 2.53 -17.69
CA ASP A 105 22.44 1.40 -17.93
C ASP A 105 21.33 1.72 -18.95
N VAL A 106 20.76 2.93 -18.90
CA VAL A 106 19.70 3.35 -19.83
C VAL A 106 20.29 3.75 -21.18
N ALA A 107 21.48 4.37 -21.20
CA ALA A 107 22.19 4.66 -22.44
C ALA A 107 22.57 3.38 -23.20
N GLU A 108 23.05 2.35 -22.49
CA GLU A 108 23.34 1.03 -23.04
C GLU A 108 22.07 0.39 -23.63
N GLN A 109 20.93 0.42 -22.91
CA GLN A 109 19.64 -0.05 -23.45
C GLN A 109 19.23 0.68 -24.74
N ILE A 110 19.49 2.00 -24.83
CA ILE A 110 19.22 2.78 -26.06
C ILE A 110 20.12 2.30 -27.20
N ALA A 111 21.41 2.15 -26.93
CA ALA A 111 22.39 1.70 -27.91
C ALA A 111 22.07 0.30 -28.41
N GLU A 112 21.77 -0.65 -27.51
CA GLU A 112 21.33 -1.99 -27.86
C GLU A 112 20.07 -1.98 -28.71
N ASN A 113 19.01 -1.28 -28.27
CA ASN A 113 17.76 -1.21 -29.04
C ASN A 113 17.96 -0.58 -30.43
N LYS A 114 18.91 0.35 -30.58
CA LYS A 114 19.27 0.93 -31.88
C LYS A 114 19.86 -0.12 -32.83
N LYS A 115 20.69 -1.05 -32.33
CA LYS A 115 21.21 -2.19 -33.13
C LYS A 115 20.06 -3.04 -33.66
N TYR A 116 19.08 -3.38 -32.81
CA TYR A 116 17.88 -4.12 -33.23
C TYR A 116 17.01 -3.33 -34.22
N LEU A 117 16.92 -2.00 -34.07
CA LEU A 117 16.13 -1.16 -34.96
C LEU A 117 16.75 -1.07 -36.37
N LYS A 118 18.08 -0.93 -36.48
CA LYS A 118 18.78 -1.01 -37.77
C LYS A 118 18.54 -2.34 -38.46
N ALA A 119 18.69 -3.45 -37.72
CA ALA A 119 18.40 -4.79 -38.22
C ALA A 119 16.95 -4.91 -38.71
N TYR A 120 16.01 -4.36 -37.95
CA TYR A 120 14.59 -4.33 -38.29
C TYR A 120 14.29 -3.52 -39.56
N ASN A 121 15.01 -2.43 -39.80
CA ASN A 121 14.84 -1.58 -40.98
C ASN A 121 15.52 -2.13 -42.25
N GLY A 122 16.11 -3.33 -42.19
CA GLY A 122 16.78 -3.96 -43.32
C GLY A 122 18.26 -3.60 -43.48
N GLU A 123 18.84 -2.82 -42.56
CA GLU A 123 20.26 -2.43 -42.56
C GLU A 123 21.17 -3.55 -41.99
N ILE A 124 20.82 -4.81 -42.24
CA ILE A 124 21.44 -5.99 -41.62
C ILE A 124 22.94 -6.08 -41.95
N ASN A 125 23.31 -5.81 -43.20
CA ASN A 125 24.70 -5.88 -43.66
C ASN A 125 25.59 -4.84 -42.98
N GLU A 126 25.06 -3.64 -42.72
CA GLU A 126 25.78 -2.58 -42.03
C GLU A 126 26.00 -2.96 -40.56
N ILE A 127 24.95 -3.37 -39.84
CA ILE A 127 25.07 -3.70 -38.41
C ILE A 127 25.91 -4.96 -38.17
N THR A 128 25.81 -5.96 -39.05
CA THR A 128 26.66 -7.16 -38.96
C THR A 128 28.13 -6.82 -39.18
N ARG A 129 28.44 -5.91 -40.11
CA ARG A 129 29.80 -5.39 -40.31
C ARG A 129 30.30 -4.60 -39.10
N GLU A 130 29.46 -3.77 -38.49
CA GLU A 130 29.81 -3.06 -37.24
C GLU A 130 30.17 -4.04 -36.12
N ILE A 131 29.37 -5.10 -35.94
CA ILE A 131 29.62 -6.12 -34.91
C ILE A 131 30.88 -6.94 -35.24
N ASP A 132 31.12 -7.28 -36.51
CA ASP A 132 32.33 -7.96 -36.94
C ASP A 132 33.60 -7.12 -36.70
N LEU A 133 33.52 -5.79 -36.87
CA LEU A 133 34.61 -4.87 -36.52
C LEU A 133 34.80 -4.74 -35.00
N GLU A 134 33.73 -4.82 -34.22
CA GLU A 134 33.81 -4.83 -32.75
C GLU A 134 34.44 -6.15 -32.26
N LEU A 135 34.05 -7.27 -32.86
CA LEU A 135 34.63 -8.60 -32.63
C LEU A 135 36.12 -8.64 -32.94
N SER A 136 36.58 -8.02 -34.02
CA SER A 136 38.00 -8.03 -34.38
C SER A 136 38.88 -7.19 -33.44
N ARG A 137 38.26 -6.28 -32.67
CA ARG A 137 38.94 -5.41 -31.70
C ARG A 137 38.81 -5.92 -30.26
N SER A 138 37.84 -6.78 -29.98
CA SER A 138 37.59 -7.28 -28.63
C SER A 138 38.67 -8.27 -28.22
N THR A 139 39.29 -8.01 -27.07
CA THR A 139 40.27 -8.91 -26.43
C THR A 139 39.69 -9.65 -25.23
N ASP A 140 38.50 -9.26 -24.77
CA ASP A 140 37.78 -9.90 -23.66
C ASP A 140 36.97 -11.10 -24.18
N PRO A 141 37.25 -12.33 -23.72
CA PRO A 141 36.50 -13.51 -24.11
C PRO A 141 34.99 -13.41 -23.81
N LEU A 142 34.62 -12.73 -22.72
CA LEU A 142 33.22 -12.60 -22.33
C LEU A 142 32.48 -11.66 -23.27
N GLN A 143 33.04 -10.46 -23.51
CA GLN A 143 32.51 -9.52 -24.51
C GLN A 143 32.45 -10.14 -25.91
N THR A 144 33.48 -10.88 -26.31
CA THR A 144 33.51 -11.59 -27.59
C THR A 144 32.31 -12.52 -27.72
N GLN A 145 32.02 -13.33 -26.70
CA GLN A 145 30.88 -14.23 -26.71
C GLN A 145 29.54 -13.49 -26.77
N PHE A 146 29.39 -12.38 -26.03
CA PHE A 146 28.21 -11.52 -26.12
C PHE A 146 27.98 -10.93 -27.51
N LEU A 147 29.05 -10.53 -28.19
CA LEU A 147 28.99 -10.00 -29.57
C LEU A 147 28.64 -11.10 -30.58
N LEU A 148 29.20 -12.31 -30.42
CA LEU A 148 28.85 -13.47 -31.25
C LEU A 148 27.37 -13.83 -31.12
N GLU A 149 26.83 -13.88 -29.90
CA GLU A 149 25.41 -14.12 -29.67
C GLU A 149 24.56 -13.01 -30.31
N SER A 150 24.94 -11.75 -30.13
CA SER A 150 24.20 -10.61 -30.68
C SER A 150 24.19 -10.59 -32.22
N LEU A 151 25.30 -11.00 -32.85
CA LEU A 151 25.40 -11.16 -34.31
C LEU A 151 24.37 -12.17 -34.84
N VAL A 152 24.24 -13.31 -34.15
CA VAL A 152 23.27 -14.36 -34.48
C VAL A 152 21.85 -13.87 -34.21
N GLU A 153 21.59 -13.25 -33.06
CA GLU A 153 20.27 -12.71 -32.70
C GLU A 153 19.76 -11.71 -33.73
N ILE A 154 20.62 -10.81 -34.21
CA ILE A 154 20.27 -9.80 -35.21
C ILE A 154 19.86 -10.42 -36.54
N LYS A 155 20.61 -11.40 -37.05
CA LYS A 155 20.27 -12.11 -38.29
C LYS A 155 18.93 -12.85 -38.15
N ILE A 156 18.74 -13.55 -37.04
CA ILE A 156 17.49 -14.27 -36.73
C ILE A 156 16.33 -13.29 -36.61
N PHE A 157 16.50 -12.16 -35.90
CA PHE A 157 15.46 -11.16 -35.69
C PHE A 157 15.00 -10.53 -37.00
N ALA A 158 15.91 -10.36 -37.96
CA ALA A 158 15.60 -9.84 -39.28
C ALA A 158 14.98 -10.88 -40.24
N GLY A 159 14.66 -12.07 -39.76
CA GLY A 159 14.05 -13.14 -40.55
C GLY A 159 15.03 -13.96 -41.39
N GLN A 160 16.34 -13.74 -41.27
CA GLN A 160 17.36 -14.54 -41.96
C GLN A 160 17.66 -15.83 -41.17
N TRP A 161 16.63 -16.65 -40.92
CA TRP A 161 16.69 -17.82 -40.03
C TRP A 161 17.85 -18.76 -40.35
N ALA A 162 17.96 -19.20 -41.61
CA ALA A 162 19.00 -20.13 -42.05
C ALA A 162 20.41 -19.54 -41.95
N GLU A 163 20.59 -18.24 -42.22
CA GLU A 163 21.89 -17.59 -42.11
C GLU A 163 22.31 -17.39 -40.65
N GLY A 164 21.36 -17.05 -39.78
CA GLY A 164 21.57 -16.99 -38.33
C GLY A 164 22.02 -18.33 -37.76
N ILE A 165 21.35 -19.42 -38.15
CA ILE A 165 21.72 -20.80 -37.76
C ILE A 165 23.11 -21.17 -38.29
N ARG A 166 23.44 -20.87 -39.55
CA ARG A 166 24.79 -21.10 -40.10
C ARG A 166 25.85 -20.33 -39.32
N THR A 167 25.55 -19.08 -38.94
CA THR A 167 26.47 -18.25 -38.14
C THR A 167 26.66 -18.82 -36.75
N TYR A 168 25.59 -19.27 -36.09
CA TYR A 168 25.65 -19.96 -34.81
C TYR A 168 26.55 -21.20 -34.88
N ARG A 169 26.27 -22.13 -35.82
CA ARG A 169 27.05 -23.37 -35.99
C ARG A 169 28.53 -23.07 -36.27
N LYS A 170 28.82 -22.04 -37.07
CA LYS A 170 30.20 -21.69 -37.46
C LYS A 170 30.99 -20.98 -36.35
N ARG A 171 30.38 -20.06 -35.62
CA ARG A 171 31.10 -19.16 -34.71
C ARG A 171 30.96 -19.50 -33.22
N ILE A 172 29.83 -20.09 -32.83
CA ILE A 172 29.59 -20.51 -31.44
C ILE A 172 29.68 -22.02 -31.36
N GLY A 173 28.84 -22.73 -32.13
CA GLY A 173 28.88 -24.17 -32.38
C GLY A 173 28.66 -25.08 -31.17
N ASP A 174 28.60 -24.50 -29.97
CA ASP A 174 28.58 -25.22 -28.71
C ASP A 174 27.61 -24.52 -27.72
N PRO A 175 26.51 -25.19 -27.33
CA PRO A 175 25.57 -24.70 -26.33
C PRO A 175 26.20 -24.34 -24.98
N GLU A 176 27.31 -24.97 -24.60
CA GLU A 176 27.98 -24.70 -23.32
C GLU A 176 28.65 -23.32 -23.28
N LYS A 177 28.93 -22.74 -24.45
CA LYS A 177 29.47 -21.38 -24.56
C LYS A 177 28.40 -20.30 -24.50
N VAL A 178 27.12 -20.66 -24.58
CA VAL A 178 26.01 -19.69 -24.56
C VAL A 178 25.83 -19.11 -23.16
N LEU A 179 25.91 -17.79 -23.07
CA LEU A 179 25.80 -17.02 -21.84
C LEU A 179 24.36 -16.58 -21.58
N LYS A 180 23.62 -16.14 -22.61
CA LYS A 180 22.27 -15.58 -22.43
C LYS A 180 21.19 -16.68 -22.46
N PRO A 181 20.37 -16.85 -21.40
CA PRO A 181 19.21 -17.75 -21.45
C PRO A 181 18.17 -17.37 -22.51
N SER A 182 18.07 -16.09 -22.87
CA SER A 182 17.19 -15.61 -23.95
C SER A 182 17.66 -16.06 -25.33
N PHE A 183 18.96 -16.28 -25.52
CA PHE A 183 19.53 -16.72 -26.79
C PHE A 183 18.96 -18.09 -27.21
N PHE A 184 18.77 -19.00 -26.26
CA PHE A 184 18.11 -20.28 -26.51
C PHE A 184 16.67 -20.15 -27.01
N VAL A 185 15.94 -19.11 -26.59
CA VAL A 185 14.59 -18.82 -27.12
C VAL A 185 14.70 -18.39 -28.59
N THR A 186 15.70 -17.57 -28.91
CA THR A 186 15.99 -17.11 -30.27
C THR A 186 16.39 -18.28 -31.19
N LEU A 187 17.26 -19.18 -30.71
CA LEU A 187 17.64 -20.40 -31.42
C LEU A 187 16.45 -21.35 -31.64
N ALA A 188 15.65 -21.60 -30.59
CA ALA A 188 14.45 -22.44 -30.70
C ALA A 188 13.44 -21.87 -31.71
N ARG A 189 13.26 -20.54 -31.74
CA ARG A 189 12.44 -19.87 -32.76
C ARG A 189 13.00 -20.10 -34.15
N ALA A 190 14.29 -19.81 -34.36
CA ALA A 190 14.93 -19.97 -35.67
C ALA A 190 14.88 -21.42 -36.17
N ALA A 191 15.12 -22.39 -35.28
CA ALA A 191 15.04 -23.81 -35.55
C ALA A 191 13.66 -24.19 -36.13
N ILE A 192 12.58 -23.76 -35.47
CA ILE A 192 11.22 -24.03 -35.94
C ILE A 192 10.94 -23.32 -37.27
N GLU A 193 11.38 -22.07 -37.42
CA GLU A 193 11.13 -21.31 -38.63
C GLU A 193 11.85 -21.90 -39.86
N ALA A 194 13.08 -22.39 -39.66
CA ALA A 194 13.91 -23.02 -40.70
C ALA A 194 13.66 -24.53 -40.88
N GLY A 195 12.91 -25.19 -39.99
CA GLY A 195 12.69 -26.64 -40.02
C GLY A 195 13.88 -27.49 -39.54
N GLU A 196 14.73 -26.93 -38.67
CA GLU A 196 15.94 -27.55 -38.13
C GLU A 196 15.67 -28.15 -36.73
N TRP A 197 15.08 -29.34 -36.67
CA TRP A 197 14.53 -29.92 -35.43
C TRP A 197 15.58 -30.33 -34.40
N ASP A 198 16.78 -30.74 -34.83
CA ASP A 198 17.87 -31.09 -33.91
C ASP A 198 18.30 -29.87 -33.09
N LEU A 199 18.36 -28.70 -33.73
CA LEU A 199 18.69 -27.45 -33.06
C LEU A 199 17.61 -27.02 -32.06
N LEU A 200 16.33 -27.34 -32.30
CA LEU A 200 15.26 -27.08 -31.33
C LEU A 200 15.51 -27.84 -30.03
N TRP A 201 15.90 -29.12 -30.13
CA TRP A 201 16.21 -29.95 -28.96
C TRP A 201 17.53 -29.61 -28.30
N GLU A 202 18.54 -29.21 -29.08
CA GLU A 202 19.79 -28.65 -28.57
C GLU A 202 19.52 -27.40 -27.73
N ALA A 203 18.68 -26.48 -28.23
CA ALA A 203 18.33 -25.26 -27.53
C ALA A 203 17.52 -25.52 -26.25
N TYR A 204 16.55 -26.44 -26.30
CA TYR A 204 15.80 -26.86 -25.11
C TYR A 204 16.72 -27.53 -24.07
N GLY A 205 17.61 -28.43 -24.51
CA GLY A 205 18.54 -29.14 -23.63
C GLY A 205 19.52 -28.21 -22.93
N GLY A 206 20.13 -27.26 -23.66
CA GLY A 206 21.03 -26.26 -23.09
C GLY A 206 20.36 -25.41 -22.02
N LEU A 207 19.12 -25.00 -22.28
CA LEU A 207 18.36 -24.17 -21.34
C LEU A 207 17.91 -24.94 -20.09
N VAL A 208 17.53 -26.22 -20.23
CA VAL A 208 17.21 -27.09 -19.09
C VAL A 208 18.44 -27.30 -18.20
N ARG A 209 19.64 -27.48 -18.79
CA ARG A 209 20.89 -27.58 -18.02
C ARG A 209 21.16 -26.33 -17.20
N LEU A 210 21.00 -25.14 -17.79
CA LEU A 210 21.13 -23.86 -17.08
C LEU A 210 20.10 -23.68 -15.96
N SER A 211 18.92 -24.29 -16.09
CA SER A 211 17.85 -24.19 -15.09
C SER A 211 18.01 -25.13 -13.89
N ALA A 212 18.84 -26.18 -14.00
CA ALA A 212 18.96 -27.20 -12.96
C ALA A 212 19.60 -26.68 -11.64
N PRO A 213 20.61 -25.78 -11.66
CA PRO A 213 21.21 -25.25 -10.43
C PRO A 213 20.61 -23.92 -9.95
N LEU A 214 19.82 -23.20 -10.76
CA LEU A 214 19.43 -21.81 -10.50
C LEU A 214 17.91 -21.62 -10.50
N GLU A 215 17.34 -21.20 -9.35
CA GLU A 215 15.96 -20.68 -9.29
C GLU A 215 15.82 -19.27 -9.91
N ASP A 216 16.53 -18.97 -11.00
CA ASP A 216 16.50 -17.65 -11.62
C ASP A 216 15.19 -17.41 -12.39
N PRO A 217 14.42 -16.35 -12.07
CA PRO A 217 13.20 -16.01 -12.80
C PRO A 217 13.39 -15.78 -14.31
N LEU A 218 14.54 -15.26 -14.74
CA LEU A 218 14.84 -15.01 -16.16
C LEU A 218 15.01 -16.33 -16.92
N ILE A 219 15.76 -17.28 -16.35
CA ILE A 219 15.94 -18.62 -16.93
C ILE A 219 14.59 -19.33 -17.02
N ARG A 220 13.78 -19.28 -15.95
CA ARG A 220 12.45 -19.89 -15.93
C ARG A 220 11.54 -19.32 -17.02
N LYS A 221 11.60 -18.01 -17.28
CA LYS A 221 10.83 -17.37 -18.35
C LYS A 221 11.26 -17.88 -19.72
N SER A 222 12.56 -18.00 -19.97
CA SER A 222 13.08 -18.57 -21.22
C SER A 222 12.66 -20.03 -21.39
N VAL A 223 12.81 -20.86 -20.34
CA VAL A 223 12.41 -22.28 -20.36
C VAL A 223 10.95 -22.39 -20.78
N PHE A 224 10.09 -21.59 -20.14
CA PHE A 224 8.68 -21.58 -20.42
C PHE A 224 8.34 -21.22 -21.88
N TYR A 225 9.03 -20.25 -22.49
CA TYR A 225 8.81 -19.93 -23.91
C TYR A 225 9.26 -21.07 -24.82
N VAL A 226 10.43 -21.65 -24.60
CA VAL A 226 10.91 -22.79 -25.42
C VAL A 226 9.98 -23.99 -25.28
N GLN A 227 9.48 -24.27 -24.06
CA GLN A 227 8.48 -25.32 -23.82
C GLN A 227 7.22 -25.14 -24.66
N VAL A 228 6.70 -23.90 -24.75
CA VAL A 228 5.54 -23.57 -25.59
C VAL A 228 5.83 -23.81 -27.05
N MET A 229 7.01 -23.40 -27.52
CA MET A 229 7.47 -23.60 -28.89
C MET A 229 7.61 -25.09 -29.24
N VAL A 230 8.20 -25.89 -28.35
CA VAL A 230 8.33 -27.35 -28.49
C VAL A 230 6.96 -28.01 -28.56
N LEU A 231 6.04 -27.68 -27.64
CA LEU A 231 4.67 -28.20 -27.70
C LEU A 231 3.93 -27.77 -28.99
N ALA A 232 4.19 -26.57 -29.49
CA ALA A 232 3.62 -26.11 -30.74
C ALA A 232 4.15 -26.91 -31.93
N ALA A 233 5.47 -27.06 -32.05
CA ALA A 233 6.12 -27.84 -33.11
C ALA A 233 5.59 -29.28 -33.17
N TYR A 234 5.39 -29.93 -32.02
CA TYR A 234 4.86 -31.30 -31.91
C TYR A 234 3.33 -31.42 -31.80
N GLY A 235 2.59 -30.39 -32.21
CA GLY A 235 1.14 -30.49 -32.39
C GLY A 235 0.31 -30.68 -31.11
N ARG A 236 0.84 -30.27 -29.94
CA ARG A 236 0.12 -30.39 -28.64
C ARG A 236 -0.89 -29.26 -28.43
N SER A 237 -1.72 -29.03 -29.45
CA SER A 237 -2.74 -27.96 -29.51
C SER A 237 -3.72 -27.98 -28.33
N GLY A 238 -4.09 -29.16 -27.80
CA GLY A 238 -4.98 -29.26 -26.64
C GLY A 238 -4.43 -28.61 -25.36
N THR A 239 -3.13 -28.77 -25.11
CA THR A 239 -2.45 -28.15 -23.96
C THR A 239 -2.29 -26.65 -24.16
N LEU A 240 -1.89 -26.23 -25.37
CA LEU A 240 -1.73 -24.81 -25.70
C LEU A 240 -3.06 -24.06 -25.70
N LYS A 241 -4.17 -24.68 -26.14
CA LYS A 241 -5.52 -24.09 -26.08
C LYS A 241 -5.89 -23.69 -24.64
N LYS A 242 -5.60 -24.57 -23.67
CA LYS A 242 -5.84 -24.31 -22.24
C LYS A 242 -4.92 -23.20 -21.73
N LEU A 243 -3.62 -23.31 -22.01
CA LEU A 243 -2.61 -22.33 -21.59
C LEU A 243 -2.87 -20.92 -22.11
N PHE A 244 -3.39 -20.83 -23.34
CA PHE A 244 -3.70 -19.59 -24.04
C PHE A 244 -5.16 -19.17 -23.90
N HIS A 245 -5.99 -19.78 -23.06
CA HIS A 245 -7.36 -19.30 -22.94
C HIS A 245 -7.43 -17.93 -22.23
N PRO A 246 -8.20 -16.93 -22.71
CA PRO A 246 -8.94 -16.89 -23.98
C PRO A 246 -8.04 -16.50 -25.17
N LEU A 247 -8.21 -17.17 -26.32
CA LEU A 247 -7.34 -17.03 -27.49
C LEU A 247 -7.41 -15.65 -28.16
N LYS A 248 -8.55 -14.95 -28.06
CA LYS A 248 -8.80 -13.64 -28.70
C LYS A 248 -8.26 -12.45 -27.90
N LYS A 249 -7.68 -12.67 -26.71
CA LYS A 249 -7.15 -11.61 -25.84
C LYS A 249 -5.70 -11.92 -25.45
N GLY A 250 -4.82 -10.94 -25.61
CA GLY A 250 -3.44 -11.03 -25.12
C GLY A 250 -3.36 -10.86 -23.59
N ASP A 251 -2.28 -11.33 -23.00
CA ASP A 251 -1.94 -11.15 -21.60
C ASP A 251 -0.44 -10.75 -21.45
N PRO A 252 0.01 -10.30 -20.25
CA PRO A 252 1.40 -9.87 -20.06
C PRO A 252 2.46 -10.94 -20.35
N LEU A 253 2.08 -12.23 -20.26
CA LEU A 253 2.98 -13.35 -20.53
C LEU A 253 2.98 -13.73 -22.02
N PHE A 254 1.81 -13.67 -22.65
CA PHE A 254 1.59 -13.94 -24.07
C PHE A 254 0.77 -12.85 -24.75
N PRO A 255 1.41 -11.95 -25.49
CA PRO A 255 0.72 -10.99 -26.34
C PRO A 255 -0.13 -11.72 -27.37
N LEU A 256 -1.14 -11.01 -27.87
CA LEU A 256 -2.15 -11.61 -28.76
C LEU A 256 -1.53 -12.25 -30.01
N VAL A 257 -0.54 -11.60 -30.64
CA VAL A 257 0.02 -12.08 -31.91
C VAL A 257 0.86 -13.36 -31.74
N PRO A 258 1.90 -13.43 -30.89
CA PRO A 258 2.64 -14.66 -30.64
C PRO A 258 1.75 -15.82 -30.18
N LYS A 259 0.76 -15.51 -29.33
CA LYS A 259 -0.21 -16.48 -28.82
C LYS A 259 -1.02 -17.14 -29.94
N ARG A 260 -1.58 -16.33 -30.85
CA ARG A 260 -2.30 -16.85 -32.03
C ARG A 260 -1.37 -17.62 -32.95
N TYR A 261 -0.15 -17.13 -33.16
CA TYR A 261 0.84 -17.79 -34.02
C TYR A 261 1.19 -19.19 -33.52
N TRP A 262 1.65 -19.31 -32.27
CA TRP A 262 2.08 -20.61 -31.71
C TRP A 262 0.91 -21.59 -31.60
N TYR A 263 -0.30 -21.11 -31.30
CA TYR A 263 -1.47 -21.96 -31.34
C TYR A 263 -1.82 -22.42 -32.77
N GLY A 264 -1.79 -21.51 -33.74
CA GLY A 264 -2.00 -21.83 -35.16
C GLY A 264 -0.99 -22.86 -35.66
N LEU A 265 0.30 -22.67 -35.36
CA LEU A 265 1.35 -23.63 -35.70
C LEU A 265 1.08 -25.00 -35.09
N SER A 266 0.65 -25.06 -33.83
CA SER A 266 0.30 -26.32 -33.17
C SER A 266 -0.91 -27.04 -33.78
N LEU A 267 -1.80 -26.30 -34.45
CA LEU A 267 -2.91 -26.88 -35.20
C LEU A 267 -2.41 -27.46 -36.52
N MET A 268 -1.51 -26.76 -37.23
CA MET A 268 -0.85 -27.28 -38.45
C MET A 268 -0.10 -28.57 -38.15
N SER A 269 0.77 -28.57 -37.13
CA SER A 269 1.50 -29.77 -36.69
C SER A 269 0.60 -30.94 -36.28
N ALA A 270 -0.65 -30.66 -35.91
CA ALA A 270 -1.64 -31.68 -35.54
C ALA A 270 -2.53 -32.11 -36.71
N GLY A 271 -2.26 -31.66 -37.94
CA GLY A 271 -3.07 -31.95 -39.14
C GLY A 271 -4.43 -31.22 -39.17
N LYS A 272 -4.57 -30.10 -38.45
CA LYS A 272 -5.82 -29.30 -38.37
C LYS A 272 -5.68 -28.00 -39.17
N ASP A 273 -5.43 -28.12 -40.46
CA ASP A 273 -5.00 -27.00 -41.31
C ASP A 273 -6.04 -25.89 -41.44
N GLU A 274 -7.33 -26.21 -41.49
CA GLU A 274 -8.40 -25.20 -41.58
C GLU A 274 -8.44 -24.30 -40.33
N ALA A 275 -8.46 -24.92 -39.14
CA ALA A 275 -8.41 -24.19 -37.87
C ALA A 275 -7.09 -23.43 -37.70
N ALA A 276 -5.99 -23.95 -38.24
CA ALA A 276 -4.71 -23.24 -38.25
C ALA A 276 -4.75 -21.98 -39.11
N ARG A 277 -5.32 -22.06 -40.32
CA ARG A 277 -5.47 -20.92 -41.23
C ARG A 277 -6.28 -19.79 -40.60
N GLU A 278 -7.38 -20.11 -39.91
CA GLU A 278 -8.17 -19.11 -39.16
C GLU A 278 -7.31 -18.43 -38.07
N MET A 279 -6.54 -19.22 -37.32
CA MET A 279 -5.70 -18.67 -36.26
C MET A 279 -4.57 -17.79 -36.79
N LEU A 280 -3.99 -18.14 -37.94
CA LEU A 280 -2.91 -17.41 -38.63
C LEU A 280 -3.40 -16.27 -39.53
N ASP A 281 -4.71 -16.08 -39.66
CA ASP A 281 -5.27 -14.93 -40.36
C ASP A 281 -5.18 -13.66 -39.49
N PHE A 282 -4.07 -12.94 -39.66
CA PHE A 282 -3.78 -11.72 -38.93
C PHE A 282 -4.26 -10.49 -39.71
N PRO A 283 -5.09 -9.62 -39.10
CA PRO A 283 -5.43 -8.34 -39.71
C PRO A 283 -4.19 -7.46 -39.92
N THR A 284 -4.21 -6.60 -40.94
CA THR A 284 -3.08 -5.75 -41.35
C THR A 284 -2.49 -4.91 -40.22
N LYS A 285 -3.33 -4.44 -39.27
CA LYS A 285 -2.87 -3.70 -38.08
C LYS A 285 -1.83 -4.45 -37.23
N PHE A 286 -1.75 -5.78 -37.35
CA PHE A 286 -0.75 -6.58 -36.64
C PHE A 286 0.63 -6.56 -37.31
N LYS A 287 0.73 -6.11 -38.57
CA LYS A 287 2.00 -5.86 -39.24
C LYS A 287 2.87 -4.92 -38.41
N ASP A 288 2.29 -3.86 -37.86
CA ASP A 288 3.03 -2.88 -37.04
C ASP A 288 3.21 -3.32 -35.57
N MET A 289 2.44 -4.33 -35.12
CA MET A 289 2.49 -4.83 -33.74
C MET A 289 3.43 -6.02 -33.56
N ALA A 290 3.56 -6.91 -34.54
CA ALA A 290 4.49 -8.04 -34.45
C ALA A 290 4.88 -8.48 -35.87
N PRO A 291 5.74 -7.69 -36.54
CA PRO A 291 6.02 -7.80 -37.97
C PRO A 291 6.59 -9.17 -38.37
N SER A 292 7.53 -9.70 -37.58
CA SER A 292 8.13 -11.02 -37.84
C SER A 292 7.11 -12.16 -37.71
N PHE A 293 6.27 -12.13 -36.68
CA PHE A 293 5.16 -13.09 -36.53
C PHE A 293 4.11 -12.93 -37.61
N TYR A 294 3.84 -11.70 -38.06
CA TYR A 294 2.93 -11.42 -39.16
C TYR A 294 3.44 -12.01 -40.47
N GLN A 295 4.72 -11.78 -40.79
CA GLN A 295 5.34 -12.34 -41.98
C GLN A 295 5.37 -13.87 -41.93
N SER A 296 5.84 -14.47 -40.83
CA SER A 296 5.79 -15.93 -40.67
C SER A 296 4.37 -16.48 -40.83
N ALA A 297 3.34 -15.80 -40.31
CA ALA A 297 1.96 -16.26 -40.47
C ALA A 297 1.49 -16.25 -41.93
N LEU A 298 1.89 -15.24 -42.72
CA LEU A 298 1.63 -15.20 -44.16
C LEU A 298 2.34 -16.34 -44.89
N ASP A 299 3.61 -16.57 -44.59
CA ASP A 299 4.42 -17.63 -45.22
C ASP A 299 3.80 -19.01 -44.94
N ARG A 300 3.37 -19.27 -43.70
CA ARG A 300 2.70 -20.53 -43.31
C ARG A 300 1.37 -20.72 -44.04
N ARG A 301 0.62 -19.63 -44.30
CA ARG A 301 -0.64 -19.68 -45.06
C ARG A 301 -0.44 -19.90 -46.55
N ALA A 302 0.65 -19.37 -47.11
CA ALA A 302 1.00 -19.51 -48.53
C ALA A 302 1.39 -20.95 -48.91
N GLY A 303 1.59 -21.83 -47.93
CA GLY A 303 1.89 -23.23 -48.10
C GLY A 303 3.34 -23.52 -47.73
N GLY A 304 3.54 -24.28 -46.65
CA GLY A 304 4.88 -24.68 -46.20
C GLY A 304 5.06 -24.67 -44.68
N PHE A 305 4.69 -25.77 -44.04
CA PHE A 305 5.26 -26.17 -42.76
C PHE A 305 5.35 -27.69 -42.75
N VAL A 306 6.56 -28.22 -42.61
CA VAL A 306 6.77 -29.65 -42.42
C VAL A 306 6.88 -29.87 -40.91
N PRO A 307 6.02 -30.70 -40.30
CA PRO A 307 6.16 -31.02 -38.88
C PRO A 307 7.49 -31.73 -38.56
N PRO A 308 7.97 -31.67 -37.30
CA PRO A 308 9.12 -32.46 -36.89
C PRO A 308 8.87 -33.96 -37.13
N PRO A 309 9.95 -34.76 -37.31
CA PRO A 309 9.86 -36.21 -37.35
C PRO A 309 9.29 -36.76 -36.04
N GLU A 310 8.91 -38.05 -36.05
CA GLU A 310 8.46 -38.72 -34.82
C GLU A 310 9.50 -38.56 -33.69
N PRO A 311 9.08 -38.14 -32.49
CA PRO A 311 10.01 -37.94 -31.40
C PRO A 311 10.56 -39.27 -30.89
N ASP A 312 11.86 -39.30 -30.59
CA ASP A 312 12.51 -40.43 -29.92
C ASP A 312 12.02 -40.60 -28.46
N LEU A 313 12.49 -41.63 -27.75
CA LEU A 313 12.07 -41.93 -26.38
C LEU A 313 12.36 -40.76 -25.40
N THR A 314 13.55 -40.15 -25.49
CA THR A 314 13.97 -39.03 -24.64
C THR A 314 13.08 -37.81 -24.89
N GLN A 315 12.81 -37.51 -26.16
CA GLN A 315 11.93 -36.44 -26.58
C GLN A 315 10.48 -36.68 -26.15
N ARG A 316 9.97 -37.92 -26.24
CA ARG A 316 8.64 -38.30 -25.74
C ARG A 316 8.52 -38.07 -24.24
N LEU A 317 9.52 -38.46 -23.46
CA LEU A 317 9.56 -38.23 -22.02
C LEU A 317 9.59 -36.73 -21.70
N ALA A 318 10.43 -35.95 -22.39
CA ALA A 318 10.47 -34.50 -22.26
C ALA A 318 9.13 -33.85 -22.59
N LEU A 319 8.50 -34.19 -23.72
CA LEU A 319 7.17 -33.70 -24.11
C LEU A 319 6.11 -34.00 -23.04
N SER A 320 6.13 -35.19 -22.44
CA SER A 320 5.22 -35.57 -21.37
C SER A 320 5.39 -34.72 -20.11
N ARG A 321 6.66 -34.45 -19.74
CA ARG A 321 7.02 -33.59 -18.62
C ARG A 321 6.58 -32.15 -18.87
N ILE A 322 6.93 -31.58 -20.02
CA ILE A 322 6.56 -30.21 -20.42
C ILE A 322 5.04 -30.05 -20.41
N LYS A 323 4.30 -31.01 -20.96
CA LYS A 323 2.83 -31.00 -20.94
C LYS A 323 2.31 -30.90 -19.51
N LYS A 324 2.80 -31.72 -18.59
CA LYS A 324 2.38 -31.73 -17.18
C LYS A 324 2.68 -30.40 -16.49
N GLU A 325 3.88 -29.84 -16.72
CA GLU A 325 4.31 -28.54 -16.17
C GLU A 325 3.42 -27.40 -16.67
N LEU A 326 3.17 -27.33 -17.99
CA LEU A 326 2.35 -26.25 -18.57
C LEU A 326 0.85 -26.41 -18.27
N GLU A 327 0.34 -27.63 -18.10
CA GLU A 327 -1.03 -27.84 -17.64
C GLU A 327 -1.22 -27.36 -16.20
N HIS A 328 -0.20 -27.51 -15.35
CA HIS A 328 -0.22 -26.94 -14.01
C HIS A 328 -0.27 -25.40 -14.06
N VAL A 329 0.62 -24.77 -14.86
CA VAL A 329 0.61 -23.31 -15.08
C VAL A 329 -0.73 -22.84 -15.64
N SER A 330 -1.33 -23.59 -16.57
CA SER A 330 -2.63 -23.28 -17.16
C SER A 330 -3.80 -23.39 -16.18
N ARG A 331 -3.70 -24.21 -15.12
CA ARG A 331 -4.71 -24.29 -14.05
C ARG A 331 -4.56 -23.15 -13.04
N GLU A 332 -3.36 -22.62 -12.89
CA GLU A 332 -3.08 -21.46 -12.02
C GLU A 332 -3.38 -20.12 -12.72
N LYS A 333 -3.15 -20.02 -14.03
CA LYS A 333 -3.42 -18.84 -14.87
C LYS A 333 -4.87 -18.29 -14.94
N PRO A 334 -5.96 -19.07 -14.81
CA PRO A 334 -7.33 -18.53 -14.88
C PRO A 334 -7.61 -17.56 -13.73
N SER A 335 -6.74 -17.59 -12.72
CA SER A 335 -6.86 -16.86 -11.47
C SER A 335 -6.11 -15.51 -11.58
N ALA A 336 -4.88 -15.45 -12.12
CA ALA A 336 -4.07 -14.22 -12.19
C ALA A 336 -4.62 -13.07 -13.06
N LEU A 337 -5.64 -13.34 -13.90
CA LEU A 337 -6.32 -12.36 -14.76
C LEU A 337 -7.76 -12.08 -14.34
N ALA A 338 -8.26 -12.72 -13.27
CA ALA A 338 -9.57 -12.36 -12.74
C ALA A 338 -9.47 -10.91 -12.24
N THR A 339 -10.30 -10.04 -12.81
CA THR A 339 -10.36 -8.65 -12.38
C THR A 339 -10.82 -8.65 -10.91
N PRO A 340 -10.07 -8.05 -9.98
CA PRO A 340 -10.47 -8.02 -8.57
C PRO A 340 -11.64 -7.05 -8.41
N TRP A 341 -12.85 -7.54 -8.65
CA TRP A 341 -14.05 -6.73 -8.66
C TRP A 341 -14.35 -6.20 -7.27
N VAL A 342 -14.10 -7.01 -6.23
CA VAL A 342 -14.27 -6.58 -4.85
C VAL A 342 -13.19 -5.58 -4.48
N GLY A 343 -11.92 -5.84 -4.82
CA GLY A 343 -10.83 -4.89 -4.60
C GLY A 343 -11.07 -3.54 -5.27
N LYS A 344 -11.49 -3.55 -6.55
CA LYS A 344 -11.89 -2.33 -7.27
C LYS A 344 -13.11 -1.66 -6.65
N GLY A 345 -14.10 -2.44 -6.22
CA GLY A 345 -15.29 -1.94 -5.53
C GLY A 345 -14.93 -1.20 -4.25
N LEU A 346 -14.03 -1.77 -3.42
CA LEU A 346 -13.51 -1.11 -2.22
C LEU A 346 -12.80 0.20 -2.55
N ILE A 347 -11.98 0.22 -3.60
CA ILE A 347 -11.28 1.43 -4.04
C ILE A 347 -12.29 2.51 -4.45
N ILE A 348 -13.22 2.18 -5.36
CA ILE A 348 -14.23 3.11 -5.88
C ILE A 348 -15.12 3.64 -4.76
N PHE A 349 -15.61 2.76 -3.90
CA PHE A 349 -16.47 3.12 -2.78
C PHE A 349 -15.75 4.06 -1.80
N THR A 350 -14.52 3.71 -1.42
CA THR A 350 -13.72 4.56 -0.52
C THR A 350 -13.41 5.92 -1.14
N SER A 351 -13.08 5.98 -2.44
CA SER A 351 -12.90 7.23 -3.15
C SER A 351 -14.17 8.08 -3.19
N ALA A 352 -15.34 7.46 -3.40
CA ALA A 352 -16.63 8.15 -3.40
C ALA A 352 -16.98 8.70 -2.00
N VAL A 353 -16.77 7.91 -0.94
CA VAL A 353 -16.95 8.36 0.44
C VAL A 353 -16.01 9.52 0.77
N PHE A 354 -14.75 9.45 0.34
CA PHE A 354 -13.79 10.54 0.55
C PHE A 354 -14.19 11.81 -0.22
N ALA A 355 -14.70 11.69 -1.45
CA ALA A 355 -15.23 12.83 -2.19
C ALA A 355 -16.44 13.46 -1.49
N TYR A 356 -17.36 12.65 -0.96
CA TYR A 356 -18.49 13.12 -0.16
C TYR A 356 -18.02 13.81 1.13
N GLN A 357 -17.03 13.24 1.82
CA GLN A 357 -16.40 13.85 2.98
C GLN A 357 -15.86 15.25 2.64
N LEU A 358 -15.12 15.39 1.53
CA LEU A 358 -14.58 16.70 1.10
C LEU A 358 -15.69 17.70 0.82
N TYR A 359 -16.77 17.28 0.15
CA TYR A 359 -17.94 18.12 -0.10
C TYR A 359 -18.58 18.62 1.20
N ARG A 360 -18.79 17.74 2.18
CA ARG A 360 -19.38 18.08 3.49
C ARG A 360 -18.48 18.98 4.34
N MET A 361 -17.17 18.93 4.12
CA MET A 361 -16.17 19.69 4.86
C MET A 361 -15.71 20.97 4.13
N GLY A 362 -16.36 21.36 3.03
CA GLY A 362 -16.04 22.61 2.31
C GLY A 362 -14.71 22.58 1.53
N MET A 363 -14.26 21.40 1.09
CA MET A 363 -13.04 21.19 0.28
C MET A 363 -11.75 21.75 0.91
N THR A 364 -11.65 21.84 2.23
CA THR A 364 -10.39 22.25 2.87
C THR A 364 -9.34 21.15 2.77
N PHE A 365 -8.19 21.43 2.14
CA PHE A 365 -7.13 20.45 1.86
C PHE A 365 -6.18 20.18 3.04
N GLU A 366 -6.11 21.07 4.03
CA GLU A 366 -5.26 20.92 5.21
C GLU A 366 -6.04 20.50 6.46
N PHE A 367 -5.67 19.35 7.03
CA PHE A 367 -6.27 18.79 8.24
C PHE A 367 -5.55 19.33 9.47
N LYS A 368 -5.95 20.51 9.94
CA LYS A 368 -5.46 21.06 11.21
C LYS A 368 -6.60 21.72 11.99
N GLY A 369 -6.98 21.12 13.12
CA GLY A 369 -7.90 21.73 14.07
C GLY A 369 -8.98 20.81 14.65
N VAL A 370 -9.72 21.34 15.63
CA VAL A 370 -10.84 20.66 16.28
C VAL A 370 -12.06 20.60 15.36
N GLU A 371 -12.29 21.64 14.56
CA GLU A 371 -13.41 21.72 13.60
C GLU A 371 -13.42 20.58 12.56
N GLN A 372 -12.26 20.19 12.03
CA GLN A 372 -12.23 19.05 11.10
C GLN A 372 -12.48 17.71 11.80
N MET A 373 -12.05 17.55 13.06
CA MET A 373 -12.40 16.37 13.86
C MET A 373 -13.90 16.30 14.15
N LYS A 374 -14.56 17.46 14.39
CA LYS A 374 -16.04 17.55 14.49
C LYS A 374 -16.69 17.09 13.18
N GLY A 375 -16.21 17.57 12.03
CA GLY A 375 -16.70 17.14 10.72
C GLY A 375 -16.61 15.63 10.50
N LEU A 376 -15.44 15.04 10.77
CA LEU A 376 -15.22 13.58 10.68
C LEU A 376 -16.11 12.80 11.65
N PHE A 377 -16.29 13.27 12.87
CA PHE A 377 -17.20 12.67 13.84
C PHE A 377 -18.64 12.64 13.33
N TRP A 378 -19.17 13.76 12.84
CA TRP A 378 -20.56 13.88 12.39
C TRP A 378 -20.90 12.99 11.20
N ILE A 379 -19.93 12.74 10.31
CA ILE A 379 -20.13 11.88 9.13
C ILE A 379 -19.82 10.39 9.39
N GLY A 380 -19.52 10.01 10.64
CA GLY A 380 -19.37 8.60 11.04
C GLY A 380 -17.96 8.14 11.40
N GLY A 381 -17.06 9.07 11.73
CA GLY A 381 -15.75 8.74 12.30
C GLY A 381 -15.90 8.01 13.64
N ASN A 382 -14.94 7.13 13.95
CA ASN A 382 -14.95 6.33 15.16
C ASN A 382 -14.45 7.17 16.32
N PHE A 383 -15.36 7.86 16.99
CA PHE A 383 -15.07 8.42 18.31
C PHE A 383 -15.11 7.28 19.33
N ARG A 384 -13.92 6.78 19.63
CA ARG A 384 -13.71 5.47 20.23
C ARG A 384 -14.48 5.27 21.54
N HIS A 385 -14.43 6.24 22.45
CA HIS A 385 -15.21 6.20 23.68
C HIS A 385 -16.73 6.07 23.43
N ARG A 386 -17.28 6.76 22.41
CA ARG A 386 -18.72 6.68 22.12
C ARG A 386 -19.17 5.36 21.51
N SER A 387 -18.36 4.81 20.62
CA SER A 387 -18.66 3.56 19.94
C SER A 387 -18.93 2.42 20.93
N ILE A 388 -18.28 2.43 22.10
CA ILE A 388 -18.52 1.44 23.17
C ILE A 388 -19.54 1.97 24.19
N ALA A 389 -19.34 3.18 24.75
CA ALA A 389 -20.12 3.65 25.89
C ALA A 389 -21.57 4.00 25.55
N TYR A 390 -21.86 4.33 24.28
CA TYR A 390 -23.19 4.78 23.84
C TYR A 390 -23.80 3.87 22.76
N GLY A 391 -23.21 2.71 22.50
CA GLY A 391 -23.74 1.72 21.55
C GLY A 391 -23.66 2.13 20.08
N GLU A 392 -22.86 3.13 19.72
CA GLU A 392 -22.66 3.59 18.33
C GLU A 392 -21.73 2.65 17.54
N TYR A 393 -21.91 1.33 17.63
CA TYR A 393 -21.02 0.31 17.05
C TYR A 393 -20.87 0.40 15.54
N TRP A 394 -21.87 0.97 14.85
CA TRP A 394 -21.82 1.23 13.41
C TRP A 394 -20.62 2.09 13.01
N ARG A 395 -20.10 2.92 13.93
CA ARG A 395 -18.89 3.73 13.72
C ARG A 395 -17.63 2.91 13.54
N LEU A 396 -17.56 1.71 14.12
CA LEU A 396 -16.46 0.75 13.89
C LEU A 396 -16.38 0.31 12.43
N PHE A 397 -17.49 0.39 11.70
CA PHE A 397 -17.55 0.07 10.28
C PHE A 397 -17.40 1.32 9.40
N THR A 398 -18.17 2.38 9.65
CA THR A 398 -18.18 3.57 8.77
C THR A 398 -16.84 4.30 8.72
N SER A 399 -16.13 4.36 9.85
CA SER A 399 -14.81 4.99 9.97
C SER A 399 -13.74 4.39 9.05
N ILE A 400 -13.91 3.13 8.62
CA ILE A 400 -13.01 2.46 7.68
C ILE A 400 -12.90 3.25 6.36
N PHE A 401 -13.98 3.90 5.92
CA PHE A 401 -14.02 4.54 4.60
C PHE A 401 -13.73 6.05 4.63
N LEU A 402 -13.75 6.65 5.81
CA LEU A 402 -13.39 8.06 6.03
C LEU A 402 -11.86 8.21 6.09
N HIS A 403 -11.32 9.37 5.72
CA HIS A 403 -9.87 9.57 5.69
C HIS A 403 -9.45 10.97 6.15
N GLY A 404 -8.43 11.04 7.00
CA GLY A 404 -7.85 12.33 7.44
C GLY A 404 -6.95 13.04 6.41
N GLY A 405 -7.00 12.69 5.12
CA GLY A 405 -6.17 13.34 4.09
C GLY A 405 -6.03 12.62 2.76
N PHE A 406 -5.70 13.39 1.71
CA PHE A 406 -5.47 12.89 0.34
C PHE A 406 -4.35 11.85 0.27
N ILE A 407 -3.20 12.15 0.89
CA ILE A 407 -2.06 11.24 0.91
C ILE A 407 -2.40 9.97 1.69
N HIS A 408 -3.16 10.12 2.78
CA HIS A 408 -3.62 8.98 3.58
C HIS A 408 -4.52 8.05 2.75
N VAL A 409 -5.54 8.57 2.05
CA VAL A 409 -6.38 7.74 1.18
C VAL A 409 -5.59 7.18 -0.01
N PHE A 410 -4.72 7.96 -0.64
CA PHE A 410 -3.94 7.53 -1.80
C PHE A 410 -3.09 6.29 -1.49
N PHE A 411 -2.29 6.32 -0.41
CA PHE A 411 -1.43 5.19 -0.07
C PHE A 411 -2.24 3.96 0.34
N ASN A 412 -3.34 4.14 1.06
CA ASN A 412 -4.22 3.02 1.39
C ASN A 412 -4.81 2.36 0.14
N LEU A 413 -5.33 3.16 -0.79
CA LEU A 413 -5.91 2.67 -2.05
C LEU A 413 -4.85 2.02 -2.95
N TYR A 414 -3.63 2.57 -2.97
CA TYR A 414 -2.50 1.99 -3.69
C TYR A 414 -2.17 0.59 -3.18
N VAL A 415 -2.15 0.40 -1.85
CA VAL A 415 -1.87 -0.89 -1.24
C VAL A 415 -2.99 -1.90 -1.51
N ILE A 416 -4.26 -1.48 -1.44
CA ILE A 416 -5.40 -2.33 -1.84
C ILE A 416 -5.27 -2.73 -3.32
N TRP A 417 -4.98 -1.77 -4.20
CA TRP A 417 -4.78 -2.04 -5.63
C TRP A 417 -3.67 -3.05 -5.89
N MET A 418 -2.60 -3.02 -5.10
CA MET A 418 -1.47 -3.92 -5.23
C MET A 418 -1.78 -5.35 -4.75
N PHE A 419 -2.48 -5.50 -3.61
CA PHE A 419 -2.68 -6.82 -2.99
C PHE A 419 -4.03 -7.49 -3.33
N ALA A 420 -5.08 -6.71 -3.61
CA ALA A 420 -6.40 -7.26 -3.90
C ALA A 420 -6.43 -8.23 -5.09
N PRO A 421 -5.72 -8.02 -6.21
CA PRO A 421 -5.71 -9.00 -7.31
C PRO A 421 -5.29 -10.38 -6.84
N LEU A 422 -4.20 -10.50 -6.09
CA LEU A 422 -3.67 -11.79 -5.67
C LEU A 422 -4.55 -12.45 -4.60
N LEU A 423 -5.04 -11.68 -3.64
CA LEU A 423 -5.83 -12.19 -2.52
C LEU A 423 -7.27 -12.54 -2.94
N GLU A 424 -7.93 -11.72 -3.76
CA GLU A 424 -9.29 -12.00 -4.25
C GLU A 424 -9.31 -13.24 -5.14
N VAL A 425 -8.24 -13.44 -5.90
CA VAL A 425 -8.02 -14.62 -6.72
C VAL A 425 -7.82 -15.87 -5.89
N HIS A 426 -7.04 -15.75 -4.81
CA HIS A 426 -6.71 -16.87 -3.95
C HIS A 426 -7.90 -17.30 -3.07
N TYR A 427 -8.54 -16.34 -2.39
CA TYR A 427 -9.61 -16.61 -1.44
C TYR A 427 -11.01 -16.61 -2.12
N GLY A 428 -11.15 -16.04 -3.30
CA GLY A 428 -12.45 -15.78 -3.94
C GLY A 428 -13.13 -14.52 -3.39
N LYS A 429 -14.10 -14.00 -4.16
CA LYS A 429 -14.73 -12.68 -3.92
C LYS A 429 -15.31 -12.51 -2.51
N VAL A 430 -16.14 -13.45 -2.07
CA VAL A 430 -16.86 -13.35 -0.79
C VAL A 430 -15.89 -13.41 0.38
N LYS A 431 -15.00 -14.40 0.40
CA LYS A 431 -14.02 -14.57 1.49
C LYS A 431 -13.04 -13.41 1.53
N PHE A 432 -12.57 -12.93 0.38
CA PHE A 432 -11.74 -11.73 0.32
C PHE A 432 -12.44 -10.50 0.90
N PHE A 433 -13.71 -10.27 0.54
CA PHE A 433 -14.52 -9.18 1.12
C PHE A 433 -14.58 -9.30 2.65
N LEU A 434 -14.88 -10.50 3.17
CA LEU A 434 -14.96 -10.74 4.60
C LEU A 434 -13.62 -10.50 5.29
N ILE A 435 -12.52 -11.05 4.77
CA ILE A 435 -11.18 -10.84 5.30
C ILE A 435 -10.84 -9.35 5.32
N ALA A 436 -11.06 -8.65 4.20
CA ALA A 436 -10.71 -7.24 4.06
C ALA A 436 -11.50 -6.36 5.05
N VAL A 437 -12.83 -6.44 5.02
CA VAL A 437 -13.65 -5.50 5.79
C VAL A 437 -13.62 -5.82 7.28
N PHE A 438 -13.72 -7.10 7.66
CA PHE A 438 -13.74 -7.47 9.07
C PHE A 438 -12.37 -7.38 9.73
N SER A 439 -11.25 -7.46 9.01
CA SER A 439 -9.96 -7.11 9.60
C SER A 439 -9.91 -5.63 9.98
N GLY A 440 -10.50 -4.75 9.17
CA GLY A 440 -10.64 -3.33 9.50
C GLY A 440 -11.50 -3.12 10.75
N VAL A 441 -12.63 -3.83 10.86
CA VAL A 441 -13.49 -3.77 12.07
C VAL A 441 -12.74 -4.28 13.30
N ILE A 442 -12.02 -5.39 13.22
CA ILE A 442 -11.19 -5.91 14.32
C ILE A 442 -10.11 -4.90 14.71
N GLY A 443 -9.46 -4.27 13.72
CA GLY A 443 -8.53 -3.17 13.95
C GLY A 443 -9.18 -2.01 14.73
N ASN A 444 -10.37 -1.59 14.31
CA ASN A 444 -11.11 -0.53 15.01
C ASN A 444 -11.53 -0.95 16.42
N ILE A 445 -11.91 -2.21 16.66
CA ILE A 445 -12.20 -2.72 18.01
C ILE A 445 -10.94 -2.64 18.88
N VAL A 446 -9.81 -3.17 18.42
CA VAL A 446 -8.54 -3.15 19.14
C VAL A 446 -8.11 -1.71 19.43
N SER A 447 -8.22 -0.83 18.45
CA SER A 447 -7.97 0.61 18.59
C SER A 447 -8.85 1.26 19.64
N THR A 448 -10.13 0.93 19.65
CA THR A 448 -11.11 1.49 20.57
C THR A 448 -10.84 1.05 22.01
N LEU A 449 -10.40 -0.20 22.20
CA LEU A 449 -10.01 -0.75 23.50
C LEU A 449 -8.69 -0.16 24.01
N ILE A 450 -7.74 0.11 23.11
CA ILE A 450 -6.38 0.53 23.47
C ILE A 450 -6.24 2.06 23.61
N ASN A 451 -6.93 2.82 22.76
CA ASN A 451 -6.79 4.27 22.65
C ASN A 451 -8.17 4.94 22.73
N PRO A 452 -8.85 5.02 23.88
CA PRO A 452 -10.26 5.42 23.96
C PRO A 452 -10.53 6.88 23.52
N ASN A 453 -9.49 7.71 23.40
CA ASN A 453 -9.60 9.13 23.09
C ASN A 453 -9.36 9.42 21.61
N GLY A 454 -10.15 10.34 21.04
CA GLY A 454 -9.99 10.84 19.67
C GLY A 454 -10.87 10.16 18.62
N VAL A 455 -10.90 10.77 17.42
CA VAL A 455 -11.65 10.27 16.27
C VAL A 455 -10.72 9.47 15.36
N ALA A 456 -11.00 8.17 15.19
CA ALA A 456 -10.28 7.31 14.26
C ALA A 456 -10.99 7.27 12.90
N VAL A 457 -10.20 7.31 11.83
CA VAL A 457 -10.65 7.16 10.43
C VAL A 457 -9.57 6.48 9.60
N GLY A 458 -9.97 5.73 8.58
CA GLY A 458 -9.08 5.25 7.53
C GLY A 458 -9.22 3.75 7.27
N ILE A 459 -9.00 3.37 6.02
CA ILE A 459 -9.07 1.96 5.58
C ILE A 459 -7.76 1.21 5.92
N SER A 460 -6.86 1.84 6.68
CA SER A 460 -5.54 1.26 7.00
C SER A 460 -5.64 -0.05 7.80
N GLY A 461 -6.62 -0.21 8.70
CA GLY A 461 -6.87 -1.50 9.35
C GLY A 461 -7.19 -2.64 8.37
N VAL A 462 -7.90 -2.33 7.27
CA VAL A 462 -8.14 -3.28 6.17
C VAL A 462 -6.83 -3.56 5.44
N VAL A 463 -6.05 -2.53 5.11
CA VAL A 463 -4.75 -2.67 4.44
C VAL A 463 -3.81 -3.61 5.22
N PHE A 464 -3.66 -3.41 6.52
CA PHE A 464 -2.85 -4.29 7.36
C PHE A 464 -3.43 -5.70 7.44
N GLY A 465 -4.76 -5.85 7.45
CA GLY A 465 -5.39 -7.16 7.36
C GLY A 465 -5.14 -7.88 6.04
N LEU A 466 -5.11 -7.18 4.91
CA LEU A 466 -4.70 -7.75 3.62
C LEU A 466 -3.23 -8.21 3.65
N VAL A 467 -2.34 -7.43 4.27
CA VAL A 467 -0.95 -7.83 4.51
C VAL A 467 -0.89 -9.11 5.35
N GLY A 468 -1.68 -9.20 6.42
CA GLY A 468 -1.80 -10.38 7.28
C GLY A 468 -2.31 -11.61 6.51
N ALA A 469 -3.35 -11.44 5.71
CA ALA A 469 -3.89 -12.49 4.85
C ALA A 469 -2.89 -12.98 3.80
N MET A 470 -2.04 -12.08 3.30
CA MET A 470 -0.98 -12.43 2.36
C MET A 470 0.17 -13.20 3.03
N PHE A 471 0.52 -12.87 4.28
CA PHE A 471 1.46 -13.70 5.06
C PHE A 471 0.94 -15.15 5.19
N ILE A 472 -0.31 -15.32 5.61
CA ILE A 472 -0.94 -16.63 5.76
C ILE A 472 -0.95 -17.40 4.42
N MET A 473 -1.35 -16.73 3.33
CA MET A 473 -1.33 -17.32 1.99
C MET A 473 0.07 -17.81 1.59
N LEU A 474 1.11 -16.98 1.78
CA LEU A 474 2.48 -17.31 1.38
C LEU A 474 3.12 -18.37 2.29
N ILE A 475 2.76 -18.43 3.57
CA ILE A 475 3.30 -19.42 4.52
C ILE A 475 2.64 -20.80 4.33
N ILE A 476 1.32 -20.84 4.15
CA ILE A 476 0.55 -22.09 4.09
C ILE A 476 0.62 -22.70 2.70
N HIS A 477 0.41 -21.89 1.66
CA HIS A 477 0.40 -22.37 0.28
C HIS A 477 1.78 -22.25 -0.35
N ARG A 478 2.81 -22.55 0.45
CA ARG A 478 4.21 -22.37 0.11
C ARG A 478 4.61 -23.12 -1.15
N ASP A 479 3.99 -24.26 -1.42
CA ASP A 479 4.25 -25.14 -2.55
C ASP A 479 3.51 -24.70 -3.82
N ARG A 480 2.54 -23.78 -3.71
CA ARG A 480 1.84 -23.16 -4.85
C ARG A 480 2.58 -21.95 -5.43
N PHE A 481 3.68 -21.53 -4.80
CA PHE A 481 4.43 -20.35 -5.23
C PHE A 481 5.90 -20.70 -5.43
N PRO A 482 6.55 -20.22 -6.51
CA PRO A 482 8.00 -20.35 -6.68
C PRO A 482 8.76 -19.84 -5.45
N GLN A 483 9.70 -20.64 -4.92
CA GLN A 483 10.37 -20.36 -3.65
C GLN A 483 11.07 -18.98 -3.66
N ALA A 484 11.82 -18.65 -4.72
CA ALA A 484 12.44 -17.34 -4.89
C ALA A 484 11.43 -16.17 -4.88
N TRP A 485 10.31 -16.29 -5.62
CA TRP A 485 9.27 -15.25 -5.64
C TRP A 485 8.64 -15.10 -4.26
N ARG A 486 8.29 -16.21 -3.60
CA ARG A 486 7.71 -16.24 -2.26
C ARG A 486 8.64 -15.58 -1.23
N LYS A 487 9.93 -15.92 -1.22
CA LYS A 487 10.93 -15.31 -0.34
C LYS A 487 11.03 -13.80 -0.57
N ARG A 488 11.03 -13.35 -1.83
CA ARG A 488 11.02 -11.92 -2.18
C ARG A 488 9.75 -11.22 -1.68
N GLN A 489 8.58 -11.81 -1.87
CA GLN A 489 7.32 -11.22 -1.38
C GLN A 489 7.31 -11.14 0.14
N LEU A 490 7.70 -12.21 0.85
CA LEU A 490 7.79 -12.21 2.31
C LEU A 490 8.76 -11.15 2.82
N SER A 491 9.94 -11.03 2.21
CA SER A 491 10.91 -9.98 2.55
C SER A 491 10.34 -8.58 2.34
N MET A 492 9.59 -8.35 1.25
CA MET A 492 8.92 -7.08 0.99
C MET A 492 7.82 -6.80 2.03
N LEU A 493 7.00 -7.78 2.41
CA LEU A 493 5.94 -7.62 3.40
C LEU A 493 6.51 -7.33 4.80
N VAL A 494 7.56 -8.05 5.21
CA VAL A 494 8.26 -7.79 6.48
C VAL A 494 8.85 -6.39 6.48
N PHE A 495 9.49 -6.00 5.39
CA PHE A 495 10.03 -4.65 5.24
C PHE A 495 8.95 -3.57 5.34
N LEU A 496 7.83 -3.73 4.60
CA LEU A 496 6.69 -2.82 4.67
C LEU A 496 6.08 -2.75 6.07
N LEU A 497 6.05 -3.85 6.81
CA LEU A 497 5.57 -3.85 8.19
C LEU A 497 6.52 -3.05 9.10
N LEU A 498 7.83 -3.31 9.02
CA LEU A 498 8.84 -2.64 9.83
C LEU A 498 8.84 -1.13 9.60
N ILE A 499 8.83 -0.68 8.34
CA ILE A 499 8.81 0.74 8.03
C ILE A 499 7.54 1.42 8.53
N ASN A 500 6.36 0.79 8.39
CA ASN A 500 5.13 1.38 8.89
C ASN A 500 5.08 1.44 10.41
N VAL A 501 5.64 0.45 11.11
CA VAL A 501 5.78 0.50 12.58
C VAL A 501 6.71 1.64 12.99
N VAL A 502 7.87 1.80 12.36
CA VAL A 502 8.79 2.91 12.65
C VAL A 502 8.10 4.26 12.43
N ILE A 503 7.39 4.41 11.30
CA ILE A 503 6.64 5.63 11.00
C ILE A 503 5.55 5.86 12.04
N GLY A 504 4.79 4.82 12.38
CA GLY A 504 3.69 4.89 13.32
C GLY A 504 4.13 5.17 14.75
N LEU A 505 5.33 4.75 15.15
CA LEU A 505 5.95 5.15 16.43
C LEU A 505 6.47 6.60 16.39
N SER A 506 6.77 7.12 15.20
CA SER A 506 7.29 8.48 15.02
C SER A 506 6.20 9.55 14.89
N MET A 507 4.93 9.16 14.72
CA MET A 507 3.83 10.09 14.45
C MET A 507 2.59 9.74 15.28
N GLU A 508 2.26 10.57 16.28
CA GLU A 508 1.12 10.36 17.19
C GLU A 508 -0.25 10.27 16.50
N ILE A 509 -0.39 10.82 15.28
CA ILE A 509 -1.63 10.74 14.50
C ILE A 509 -1.89 9.34 13.92
N ILE A 510 -0.89 8.45 13.94
CA ILE A 510 -0.98 7.10 13.39
C ILE A 510 -1.38 6.11 14.49
N ASP A 511 -2.44 5.36 14.21
CA ASP A 511 -2.99 4.39 15.15
C ASP A 511 -2.37 2.99 14.94
N ASN A 512 -1.27 2.73 15.64
CA ASN A 512 -0.61 1.42 15.60
C ASN A 512 -1.48 0.28 16.15
N SER A 513 -2.41 0.59 17.07
CA SER A 513 -3.32 -0.42 17.61
C SER A 513 -4.35 -0.87 16.57
N ALA A 514 -4.85 0.06 15.73
CA ALA A 514 -5.69 -0.29 14.59
C ALA A 514 -4.93 -1.12 13.56
N HIS A 515 -3.66 -0.79 13.29
CA HIS A 515 -2.81 -1.52 12.35
C HIS A 515 -2.49 -2.93 12.83
N GLY A 516 -2.08 -3.08 14.10
CA GLY A 516 -1.79 -4.38 14.70
C GLY A 516 -3.05 -5.26 14.79
N GLY A 517 -4.17 -4.70 15.25
CA GLY A 517 -5.45 -5.40 15.28
C GLY A 517 -5.94 -5.82 13.89
N GLY A 518 -5.75 -4.96 12.89
CA GLY A 518 -6.04 -5.27 11.49
C GLY A 518 -5.17 -6.41 10.96
N LEU A 519 -3.86 -6.35 11.19
CA LEU A 519 -2.91 -7.38 10.78
C LEU A 519 -3.27 -8.76 11.35
N VAL A 520 -3.46 -8.84 12.67
CA VAL A 520 -3.81 -10.09 13.36
C VAL A 520 -5.20 -10.56 12.94
N GLY A 521 -6.19 -9.67 12.86
CA GLY A 521 -7.55 -9.98 12.41
C GLY A 521 -7.55 -10.56 10.99
N GLY A 522 -6.76 -9.98 10.08
CA GLY A 522 -6.58 -10.50 8.73
C GLY A 522 -5.92 -11.88 8.69
N MET A 523 -4.90 -12.12 9.52
CA MET A 523 -4.28 -13.45 9.64
C MET A 523 -5.28 -14.51 10.14
N VAL A 524 -6.04 -14.20 11.20
CA VAL A 524 -7.05 -15.11 11.76
C VAL A 524 -8.16 -15.38 10.75
N LEU A 525 -8.73 -14.36 10.12
CA LEU A 525 -9.79 -14.51 9.12
C LEU A 525 -9.30 -15.29 7.90
N ALA A 526 -8.08 -15.04 7.43
CA ALA A 526 -7.47 -15.78 6.33
C ALA A 526 -7.27 -17.25 6.65
N LEU A 527 -6.87 -17.58 7.88
CA LEU A 527 -6.78 -18.96 8.35
C LEU A 527 -8.15 -19.64 8.35
N LEU A 528 -9.13 -19.03 9.02
CA LEU A 528 -10.49 -19.58 9.18
C LEU A 528 -11.20 -19.77 7.83
N LEU A 529 -11.09 -18.79 6.92
CA LEU A 529 -11.81 -18.78 5.66
C LEU A 529 -11.02 -19.43 4.51
N GLY A 530 -9.70 -19.60 4.64
CA GLY A 530 -8.82 -20.11 3.59
C GLY A 530 -9.25 -21.47 3.04
N GLY A 531 -9.61 -22.42 3.93
CA GLY A 531 -9.92 -23.80 3.57
C GLY A 531 -8.75 -24.50 2.85
N HIS A 532 -8.70 -25.83 2.84
CA HIS A 532 -7.62 -26.62 2.18
C HIS A 532 -6.26 -26.64 2.93
N MET A 533 -6.27 -26.75 4.26
CA MET A 533 -5.08 -27.03 5.07
C MET A 533 -5.25 -28.32 5.88
N ASP A 534 -4.14 -29.02 6.14
CA ASP A 534 -4.10 -30.11 7.12
C ASP A 534 -4.56 -29.58 8.49
N ARG A 535 -5.57 -30.23 9.07
CA ARG A 535 -6.23 -29.84 10.32
C ARG A 535 -5.24 -29.62 11.46
N ARG A 536 -4.13 -30.37 11.51
CA ARG A 536 -3.11 -30.23 12.58
C ARG A 536 -2.29 -28.94 12.43
N ILE A 537 -1.93 -28.57 11.21
CA ILE A 537 -1.18 -27.33 10.94
C ILE A 537 -2.10 -26.12 11.20
N HIS A 538 -3.37 -26.23 10.79
CA HIS A 538 -4.39 -25.22 11.05
C HIS A 538 -4.52 -24.90 12.54
N GLN A 539 -4.68 -25.95 13.37
CA GLN A 539 -4.81 -25.79 14.81
C GLN A 539 -3.56 -25.20 15.45
N ARG A 540 -2.35 -25.68 15.10
CA ARG A 540 -1.10 -25.14 15.66
C ARG A 540 -0.93 -23.65 15.37
N LEU A 541 -1.16 -23.21 14.13
CA LEU A 541 -1.03 -21.80 13.76
C LEU A 541 -2.08 -20.93 14.45
N LEU A 542 -3.33 -21.40 14.52
CA LEU A 542 -4.39 -20.70 15.24
C LEU A 542 -4.03 -20.57 16.74
N THR A 543 -3.55 -21.64 17.37
CA THR A 543 -3.10 -21.62 18.77
C THR A 543 -1.95 -20.64 18.98
N VAL A 544 -0.95 -20.62 18.10
CA VAL A 544 0.18 -19.67 18.20
C VAL A 544 -0.30 -18.23 18.08
N ILE A 545 -1.19 -17.93 17.12
CA ILE A 545 -1.71 -16.57 16.94
C ILE A 545 -2.55 -16.14 18.14
N LEU A 546 -3.42 -17.03 18.65
CA LEU A 546 -4.22 -16.76 19.84
C LEU A 546 -3.34 -16.59 21.09
N ALA A 547 -2.26 -17.37 21.22
CA ALA A 547 -1.30 -17.24 22.31
C ALA A 547 -0.55 -15.91 22.24
N LEU A 548 -0.07 -15.52 21.05
CA LEU A 548 0.58 -14.21 20.83
C LEU A 548 -0.37 -13.05 21.09
N ALA A 549 -1.63 -13.17 20.66
CA ALA A 549 -2.67 -12.18 20.95
C ALA A 549 -2.91 -12.08 22.47
N THR A 550 -2.95 -13.21 23.17
CA THR A 550 -3.12 -13.25 24.63
C THR A 550 -1.94 -12.62 25.36
N VAL A 551 -0.71 -12.94 24.97
CA VAL A 551 0.50 -12.31 25.52
C VAL A 551 0.48 -10.81 25.24
N GLY A 552 0.11 -10.39 24.04
CA GLY A 552 -0.07 -8.98 23.70
C GLY A 552 -1.07 -8.27 24.59
N VAL A 553 -2.23 -8.89 24.85
CA VAL A 553 -3.26 -8.37 25.79
C VAL A 553 -2.72 -8.30 27.22
N VAL A 554 -1.98 -9.30 27.70
CA VAL A 554 -1.41 -9.30 29.06
C VAL A 554 -0.35 -8.22 29.21
N VAL A 555 0.59 -8.12 28.27
CA VAL A 555 1.63 -7.07 28.27
C VAL A 555 0.98 -5.69 28.19
N TYR A 556 -0.02 -5.53 27.34
CA TYR A 556 -0.77 -4.28 27.26
C TYR A 556 -1.55 -3.97 28.54
N SER A 557 -2.18 -4.96 29.17
CA SER A 557 -2.91 -4.77 30.43
C SER A 557 -1.95 -4.41 31.56
N ALA A 558 -0.78 -5.05 31.62
CA ALA A 558 0.28 -4.71 32.56
C ALA A 558 0.84 -3.29 32.31
N TRP A 559 1.04 -2.91 31.04
CA TRP A 559 1.43 -1.55 30.66
C TRP A 559 0.32 -0.54 30.98
N GLY A 560 -0.94 -0.86 30.71
CA GLY A 560 -2.11 -0.05 31.03
C GLY A 560 -2.28 0.14 32.53
N VAL A 561 -2.08 -0.90 33.34
CA VAL A 561 -2.06 -0.81 34.81
C VAL A 561 -0.86 0.00 35.29
N TYR A 562 0.32 -0.18 34.70
CA TYR A 562 1.49 0.63 35.00
C TYR A 562 1.25 2.11 34.66
N SER A 563 0.77 2.41 33.46
CA SER A 563 0.41 3.76 33.00
C SER A 563 -0.73 4.36 33.81
N PHE A 564 -1.74 3.58 34.20
CA PHE A 564 -2.82 3.98 35.10
C PHE A 564 -2.29 4.24 36.51
N ASN A 565 -1.31 3.48 37.01
CA ASN A 565 -0.71 3.76 38.31
C ASN A 565 0.19 5.01 38.29
N GLN A 566 0.79 5.33 37.14
CA GLN A 566 1.59 6.54 36.94
C GLN A 566 0.73 7.79 36.65
N ASN A 567 -0.42 7.60 35.99
CA ASN A 567 -1.43 8.60 35.70
C ASN A 567 -2.78 7.89 35.77
N PRO A 568 -3.43 7.83 36.95
CA PRO A 568 -4.77 7.28 37.04
C PRO A 568 -5.62 8.02 36.01
N MET A 569 -6.59 7.35 35.39
CA MET A 569 -7.67 8.09 34.76
C MET A 569 -8.37 8.85 35.88
N LYS A 570 -7.76 9.99 36.24
CA LYS A 570 -8.40 11.08 36.92
C LYS A 570 -9.64 11.31 36.08
N SER A 571 -10.75 11.62 36.75
CA SER A 571 -11.86 12.35 36.15
C SER A 571 -11.36 13.18 34.96
N PRO A 572 -12.13 13.35 33.86
CA PRO A 572 -11.75 14.24 32.77
C PRO A 572 -11.29 15.63 33.26
N PHE A 573 -11.58 15.96 34.52
CA PHE A 573 -11.03 17.06 35.30
C PHE A 573 -10.00 16.61 36.33
N VAL A 574 -8.78 17.15 36.24
CA VAL A 574 -7.85 17.19 37.38
C VAL A 574 -8.03 18.52 38.08
N LEU A 575 -8.42 18.50 39.35
CA LEU A 575 -8.45 19.67 40.23
C LEU A 575 -7.21 19.63 41.12
N GLU A 576 -6.26 20.52 40.88
CA GLU A 576 -5.06 20.68 41.70
C GLU A 576 -5.07 22.05 42.37
N TYR A 577 -5.16 22.08 43.71
CA TYR A 577 -5.07 23.32 44.48
C TYR A 577 -3.67 23.47 45.08
N SER A 578 -2.96 24.54 44.71
CA SER A 578 -1.66 24.89 45.28
C SER A 578 -1.84 25.94 46.38
N SER A 579 -1.65 25.51 47.63
CA SER A 579 -1.75 26.35 48.83
C SER A 579 -0.78 27.56 48.84
N PRO A 580 0.52 27.42 48.49
CA PRO A 580 1.46 28.54 48.52
C PRO A 580 1.15 29.62 47.47
N GLU A 581 0.60 29.22 46.32
CA GLU A 581 0.34 30.12 45.20
C GLU A 581 -1.11 30.60 45.10
N ARG A 582 -2.02 30.06 45.94
CA ARG A 582 -3.48 30.29 45.89
C ARG A 582 -4.06 30.07 44.49
N ARG A 583 -3.64 28.99 43.83
CA ARG A 583 -4.06 28.63 42.46
C ARG A 583 -4.88 27.35 42.46
N LEU A 584 -6.05 27.39 41.82
CA LEU A 584 -6.78 26.20 41.41
C LEU A 584 -6.47 25.93 39.93
N ARG A 585 -5.93 24.75 39.64
CA ARG A 585 -5.64 24.26 38.29
C ARG A 585 -6.71 23.27 37.88
N VAL A 586 -7.35 23.52 36.74
CA VAL A 586 -8.33 22.60 36.13
C VAL A 586 -7.75 22.10 34.82
N MET A 587 -7.47 20.79 34.74
CA MET A 587 -7.09 20.14 33.48
C MET A 587 -8.30 19.46 32.88
N ALA A 588 -8.74 19.88 31.71
CA ALA A 588 -9.78 19.20 30.93
C ALA A 588 -9.17 18.35 29.79
N PRO A 589 -9.93 17.43 29.17
CA PRO A 589 -9.44 16.69 28.03
C PRO A 589 -9.04 17.65 26.90
N LYS A 590 -7.94 17.36 26.20
CA LYS A 590 -7.36 18.25 25.17
C LYS A 590 -8.35 18.73 24.08
N PHE A 591 -9.46 18.03 23.88
CA PHE A 591 -10.45 18.32 22.85
C PHE A 591 -11.60 19.24 23.30
N TRP A 592 -11.74 19.52 24.60
CA TRP A 592 -12.76 20.46 25.11
C TRP A 592 -12.39 21.91 24.76
N GLU A 593 -13.41 22.71 24.44
CA GLU A 593 -13.25 24.10 24.04
C GLU A 593 -13.64 25.04 25.18
N LEU A 594 -12.92 26.17 25.28
CA LEU A 594 -13.22 27.25 26.23
C LEU A 594 -14.04 28.30 25.49
N GLU A 595 -15.24 28.57 25.97
CA GLU A 595 -16.08 29.66 25.50
C GLU A 595 -16.43 30.61 26.65
N TYR A 596 -16.89 31.81 26.28
CA TYR A 596 -17.35 32.81 27.23
C TYR A 596 -18.84 33.04 27.02
N LEU A 597 -19.66 32.72 28.02
CA LEU A 597 -21.07 33.09 28.01
C LEU A 597 -21.17 34.61 28.15
N LYS A 598 -21.80 35.25 27.17
CA LYS A 598 -22.31 36.62 27.33
C LYS A 598 -23.54 36.52 28.22
N ALA A 599 -23.42 37.02 29.44
CA ALA A 599 -24.54 37.09 30.36
C ALA A 599 -25.53 38.20 29.91
N GLU A 600 -26.37 37.91 28.93
CA GLU A 600 -27.28 38.93 28.38
C GLU A 600 -28.34 39.40 29.40
N ASN A 601 -28.67 38.55 30.38
CA ASN A 601 -29.70 38.76 31.40
C ASN A 601 -29.18 39.05 32.82
N ILE A 602 -27.88 39.29 33.02
CA ILE A 602 -27.38 39.71 34.34
C ILE A 602 -27.51 41.23 34.46
N PRO A 603 -28.30 41.77 35.41
CA PRO A 603 -28.37 43.21 35.63
C PRO A 603 -27.01 43.73 36.11
N VAL A 604 -26.45 44.70 35.41
CA VAL A 604 -25.17 45.33 35.74
C VAL A 604 -25.40 46.83 35.94
N ALA A 605 -24.72 47.42 36.93
CA ALA A 605 -24.81 48.85 37.20
C ALA A 605 -24.41 49.69 35.96
N PRO A 606 -25.03 50.86 35.72
CA PRO A 606 -24.68 51.73 34.60
C PRO A 606 -23.17 52.04 34.59
N GLY A 607 -22.53 51.92 33.42
CA GLY A 607 -21.10 52.16 33.24
C GLY A 607 -20.17 50.95 33.49
N HIS A 608 -20.71 49.77 33.85
CA HIS A 608 -19.92 48.56 34.05
C HIS A 608 -20.10 47.56 32.90
N ALA A 609 -19.02 46.88 32.49
CA ALA A 609 -19.06 45.87 31.43
C ALA A 609 -19.81 44.61 31.90
N LYS A 610 -20.61 44.00 31.02
CA LYS A 610 -21.29 42.74 31.32
C LYS A 610 -20.27 41.64 31.63
N PRO A 611 -20.43 40.88 32.74
CA PRO A 611 -19.50 39.82 33.09
C PRO A 611 -19.52 38.72 32.03
N GLN A 612 -18.33 38.32 31.57
CA GLN A 612 -18.15 37.15 30.71
C GLN A 612 -17.79 35.96 31.59
N VAL A 613 -18.61 34.92 31.54
CA VAL A 613 -18.39 33.70 32.35
C VAL A 613 -17.68 32.66 31.48
N PRO A 614 -16.43 32.29 31.78
CA PRO A 614 -15.76 31.21 31.06
C PRO A 614 -16.46 29.88 31.36
N PHE A 615 -16.65 29.06 30.33
CA PHE A 615 -17.07 27.68 30.49
C PHE A 615 -16.30 26.76 29.54
N LEU A 616 -15.98 25.57 30.02
CA LEU A 616 -15.40 24.52 29.20
C LEU A 616 -16.52 23.60 28.72
N TYR A 617 -16.51 23.23 27.44
CA TYR A 617 -17.50 22.30 26.92
C TYR A 617 -16.92 21.25 25.98
N ASP A 618 -17.61 20.10 25.92
CA ASP A 618 -17.37 19.07 24.92
C ASP A 618 -18.00 19.52 23.58
N PRO A 619 -17.19 19.87 22.55
CA PRO A 619 -17.74 20.32 21.29
C PRO A 619 -18.43 19.21 20.49
N PHE A 620 -18.21 17.94 20.84
CA PHE A 620 -18.91 16.80 20.25
C PHE A 620 -20.25 16.51 20.96
N CYS A 621 -20.55 17.24 22.04
CA CYS A 621 -21.78 17.13 22.80
C CYS A 621 -22.25 18.50 23.34
N PRO A 622 -22.64 19.45 22.45
CA PRO A 622 -22.83 20.87 22.78
C PRO A 622 -23.93 21.18 23.83
N GLY A 623 -24.79 20.19 24.14
CA GLY A 623 -25.87 20.31 25.12
C GLY A 623 -25.61 19.69 26.51
N VAL A 624 -24.53 18.93 26.72
CA VAL A 624 -24.51 17.90 27.81
C VAL A 624 -23.33 18.01 28.79
N ASN A 625 -22.27 18.73 28.42
CA ASN A 625 -21.02 18.75 29.18
C ASN A 625 -20.50 20.19 29.26
N ARG A 626 -21.11 21.02 30.11
CA ARG A 626 -20.63 22.40 30.38
C ARG A 626 -20.11 22.47 31.80
N LEU A 627 -18.84 22.83 31.96
CA LEU A 627 -18.29 23.25 33.25
C LEU A 627 -18.37 24.77 33.32
N ILE A 628 -19.32 25.29 34.10
CA ILE A 628 -19.51 26.73 34.28
C ILE A 628 -18.75 27.15 35.54
N PHE A 629 -17.87 28.14 35.40
CA PHE A 629 -17.04 28.63 36.50
C PHE A 629 -17.59 29.96 37.02
N PHE A 630 -18.06 30.00 38.27
CA PHE A 630 -18.47 31.25 38.91
C PHE A 630 -17.32 31.88 39.70
N THR A 631 -17.11 33.18 39.52
CA THR A 631 -16.20 33.98 40.36
C THR A 631 -16.97 35.15 40.97
N GLY A 632 -16.90 35.31 42.29
CA GLY A 632 -17.78 36.19 43.05
C GLY A 632 -17.60 37.69 42.81
N GLU A 633 -18.52 38.28 42.04
CA GLU A 633 -19.19 39.52 42.44
C GLU A 633 -20.69 39.22 42.44
N GLU A 634 -21.42 39.74 43.43
CA GLU A 634 -22.84 39.47 43.72
C GLU A 634 -23.71 39.25 42.47
N ALA A 635 -23.88 37.99 42.05
CA ALA A 635 -25.00 37.61 41.21
C ALA A 635 -26.21 37.39 42.13
N LYS A 636 -26.90 38.47 42.50
CA LYS A 636 -28.29 38.33 42.97
C LYS A 636 -29.11 37.82 41.79
N ILE A 637 -29.26 36.51 41.69
CA ILE A 637 -30.26 35.89 40.81
C ILE A 637 -31.61 36.10 41.52
N GLN A 638 -32.34 37.14 41.13
CA GLN A 638 -33.78 37.19 41.40
C GLN A 638 -34.42 36.14 40.50
N PHE A 639 -34.87 35.03 41.08
CA PHE A 639 -35.66 34.02 40.38
C PHE A 639 -37.04 34.60 40.02
N GLY A 640 -37.11 35.30 38.90
CA GLY A 640 -38.37 35.62 38.23
C GLY A 640 -38.89 34.37 37.53
N GLN A 641 -39.95 33.78 38.09
CA GLN A 641 -40.82 32.76 37.48
C GLN A 641 -40.13 31.60 36.74
N VAL A 642 -39.54 30.67 37.50
CA VAL A 642 -39.43 29.28 37.06
C VAL A 642 -40.03 28.41 38.17
N ASN A 643 -41.16 27.79 37.85
CA ASN A 643 -42.00 26.85 38.61
C ASN A 643 -41.55 26.45 40.04
N GLN A 644 -42.24 27.05 41.01
CA GLN A 644 -42.72 26.63 42.35
C GLN A 644 -42.37 25.27 43.02
N ALA A 645 -41.28 24.57 42.70
CA ALA A 645 -40.89 23.32 43.37
C ALA A 645 -39.62 23.43 44.26
N PHE A 646 -38.99 24.60 44.35
CA PHE A 646 -37.64 24.75 44.92
C PHE A 646 -37.55 25.35 46.34
N THR A 647 -38.66 25.59 47.05
CA THR A 647 -38.63 26.48 48.23
C THR A 647 -38.47 25.88 49.62
N ASP A 648 -38.49 24.56 49.83
CA ASP A 648 -38.65 24.05 51.22
C ASP A 648 -37.41 23.48 51.92
N GLN A 649 -36.23 23.36 51.28
CA GLN A 649 -35.04 22.78 51.96
C GLN A 649 -33.77 23.66 52.03
N SER A 650 -33.75 24.85 51.42
CA SER A 650 -32.54 25.69 51.34
C SER A 650 -32.48 26.86 52.34
N ARG A 651 -33.38 26.93 53.33
CA ARG A 651 -33.41 28.03 54.33
C ARG A 651 -32.24 28.06 55.33
N GLY A 652 -31.22 27.19 55.20
CA GLY A 652 -30.18 27.03 56.22
C GLY A 652 -28.82 27.72 56.00
N MET A 653 -28.50 28.26 54.82
CA MET A 653 -27.15 28.79 54.57
C MET A 653 -27.16 30.15 53.87
N VAL A 654 -27.40 31.21 54.64
CA VAL A 654 -27.09 32.58 54.24
C VAL A 654 -25.79 33.01 54.92
N GLY A 655 -24.66 32.63 54.32
CA GLY A 655 -23.35 33.21 54.64
C GLY A 655 -23.13 34.53 53.88
N LYS A 656 -22.53 35.53 54.52
CA LYS A 656 -22.11 36.79 53.87
C LYS A 656 -21.05 36.50 52.80
N TRP A 657 -21.36 36.79 51.53
CA TRP A 657 -20.41 36.72 50.42
C TRP A 657 -19.73 38.08 50.23
N SER A 658 -18.39 38.14 50.23
CA SER A 658 -17.63 39.39 50.03
C SER A 658 -17.35 39.65 48.55
N LYS A 659 -17.52 40.90 48.10
CA LYS A 659 -17.09 41.41 46.78
C LYS A 659 -15.58 41.22 46.58
N LYS A 660 -15.11 40.24 45.81
CA LYS A 660 -13.67 40.06 45.55
C LYS A 660 -13.37 39.51 44.15
N GLN A 661 -12.56 40.26 43.39
CA GLN A 661 -12.15 39.93 42.03
C GLN A 661 -11.27 38.67 41.96
N VAL A 662 -11.67 37.68 41.16
CA VAL A 662 -10.84 36.53 40.77
C VAL A 662 -10.37 36.74 39.34
N ARG A 663 -9.07 36.62 39.08
CA ARG A 663 -8.50 36.75 37.74
C ARG A 663 -8.28 35.34 37.17
N VAL A 664 -8.90 35.04 36.03
CA VAL A 664 -8.69 33.77 35.30
C VAL A 664 -7.58 34.00 34.28
N THR A 665 -6.58 33.12 34.24
CA THR A 665 -5.49 33.22 33.26
C THR A 665 -5.26 31.85 32.64
N MET A 666 -5.31 31.80 31.30
CA MET A 666 -4.98 30.60 30.53
C MET A 666 -3.46 30.52 30.36
N VAL A 667 -2.88 29.35 30.60
CA VAL A 667 -1.48 29.08 30.26
C VAL A 667 -1.45 27.97 29.18
N LYS A 668 -0.40 27.99 28.33
CA LYS A 668 -0.12 26.96 27.31
C LYS A 668 -0.44 25.56 27.86
N ASN A 669 -1.17 24.76 27.07
CA ASN A 669 -1.74 23.43 27.39
C ASN A 669 -3.19 23.39 27.95
N ARG A 670 -3.98 24.45 27.77
CA ARG A 670 -5.42 24.52 28.16
C ARG A 670 -5.67 24.27 29.64
N GLU A 671 -4.71 24.64 30.46
CA GLU A 671 -4.83 24.65 31.91
C GLU A 671 -5.44 25.98 32.32
N LEU A 672 -6.57 25.91 33.05
CA LEU A 672 -7.19 27.08 33.64
C LEU A 672 -6.64 27.28 35.04
N TYR A 673 -6.04 28.45 35.26
CA TYR A 673 -5.58 28.88 36.56
C TYR A 673 -6.51 29.96 37.09
N PHE A 674 -7.07 29.73 38.28
CA PHE A 674 -7.82 30.72 39.02
C PHE A 674 -6.87 31.41 40.01
N TYR A 675 -6.72 32.73 39.88
CA TYR A 675 -5.92 33.54 40.77
C TYR A 675 -6.83 34.44 41.61
N SER A 676 -6.71 34.32 42.93
CA SER A 676 -7.23 35.33 43.84
C SER A 676 -6.14 35.71 44.83
N LYS A 677 -5.88 37.03 44.95
CA LYS A 677 -4.97 37.54 45.97
C LYS A 677 -5.49 37.32 47.40
N GLU A 678 -6.76 36.94 47.57
CA GLU A 678 -7.44 36.94 48.87
C GLU A 678 -8.28 35.69 49.17
N LEU A 679 -8.14 34.59 48.40
CA LEU A 679 -8.73 33.29 48.76
C LEU A 679 -8.06 32.75 50.02
N ALA A 680 -8.79 32.71 51.14
CA ALA A 680 -8.35 32.02 52.36
C ALA A 680 -8.64 30.51 52.23
N PRO A 681 -7.86 29.64 52.90
CA PRO A 681 -8.20 28.21 53.01
C PRO A 681 -9.64 28.05 53.54
N GLY A 682 -10.49 27.31 52.83
CA GLY A 682 -11.89 27.05 53.22
C GLY A 682 -12.98 27.86 52.49
N GLN A 683 -12.65 28.70 51.50
CA GLN A 683 -13.67 29.37 50.67
C GLN A 683 -14.18 28.47 49.53
N LEU A 684 -15.51 28.40 49.36
CA LEU A 684 -16.21 27.56 48.38
C LEU A 684 -16.14 28.14 46.96
N VAL A 685 -15.64 27.34 46.01
CA VAL A 685 -15.76 27.59 44.57
C VAL A 685 -16.91 26.74 44.03
N LEU A 686 -17.97 27.37 43.52
CA LEU A 686 -19.09 26.66 42.92
C LEU A 686 -18.75 26.28 41.48
N ILE A 687 -18.63 24.97 41.23
CA ILE A 687 -18.49 24.40 39.88
C ILE A 687 -19.82 23.75 39.55
N GLN A 688 -20.60 24.36 38.65
CA GLN A 688 -21.86 23.78 38.19
C GLN A 688 -21.61 22.95 36.92
N VAL A 689 -21.92 21.66 37.01
CA VAL A 689 -21.87 20.72 35.88
C VAL A 689 -23.31 20.45 35.46
N VAL A 690 -23.72 20.94 34.29
CA VAL A 690 -25.08 20.72 33.74
C VAL A 690 -25.04 19.51 32.81
N TYR A 691 -25.92 18.52 33.02
CA TYR A 691 -26.00 17.29 32.22
C TYR A 691 -27.45 16.88 31.89
N ASP A 692 -27.63 16.17 30.78
CA ASP A 692 -28.88 15.52 30.36
C ASP A 692 -28.86 14.01 30.76
N THR A 693 -30.02 13.51 31.17
CA THR A 693 -30.35 12.16 31.70
C THR A 693 -29.79 10.96 30.94
N LYS A 694 -29.50 11.07 29.63
CA LYS A 694 -28.95 9.94 28.84
C LYS A 694 -27.47 9.61 29.15
N CYS A 695 -26.72 10.52 29.80
CA CYS A 695 -25.29 10.35 30.13
C CYS A 695 -24.99 10.27 31.64
N ALA A 696 -26.00 10.39 32.51
CA ALA A 696 -25.83 10.68 33.95
C ALA A 696 -25.09 9.61 34.78
N LYS A 697 -25.12 8.33 34.38
CA LYS A 697 -24.58 7.21 35.18
C LYS A 697 -23.05 7.21 35.36
N SER A 698 -22.30 7.98 34.57
CA SER A 698 -20.82 7.91 34.54
C SER A 698 -20.13 8.86 35.52
N ILE A 699 -20.77 9.95 35.94
CA ILE A 699 -20.12 10.98 36.77
C ILE A 699 -20.31 10.68 38.27
N GLU A 700 -21.43 10.10 38.67
CA GLU A 700 -21.64 9.62 40.05
C GLU A 700 -20.56 8.63 40.49
N SER A 701 -20.17 7.68 39.63
CA SER A 701 -19.10 6.72 39.93
C SER A 701 -17.70 7.34 40.02
N VAL A 702 -17.50 8.52 39.42
CA VAL A 702 -16.22 9.25 39.38
C VAL A 702 -16.10 10.24 40.53
N LEU A 703 -17.22 10.82 40.98
CA LEU A 703 -17.26 11.78 42.09
C LEU A 703 -17.43 11.11 43.47
N ALA A 704 -17.95 9.88 43.53
CA ALA A 704 -18.12 9.14 44.78
C ALA A 704 -16.84 9.02 45.65
N PRO A 705 -15.64 8.77 45.10
CA PRO A 705 -14.41 8.76 45.89
C PRO A 705 -14.02 10.16 46.40
N MET A 706 -14.26 11.21 45.59
CA MET A 706 -13.91 12.60 45.94
C MET A 706 -14.82 13.19 47.02
N LEU A 707 -16.03 12.66 47.17
CA LEU A 707 -16.95 12.97 48.27
C LEU A 707 -16.53 12.33 49.60
N ALA A 708 -15.79 11.22 49.56
CA ALA A 708 -15.35 10.50 50.76
C ALA A 708 -14.18 11.20 51.48
N ASP A 709 -13.35 11.95 50.74
CA ASP A 709 -12.15 12.63 51.26
C ASP A 709 -12.43 14.04 51.86
N GLY A 710 -13.69 14.41 52.05
CA GLY A 710 -14.07 15.61 52.82
C GLY A 710 -13.78 16.98 52.15
N GLY A 711 -13.31 17.02 50.91
CA GLY A 711 -12.98 18.26 50.18
C GLY A 711 -14.13 18.94 49.43
N ILE A 712 -15.30 18.30 49.33
CA ILE A 712 -16.45 18.77 48.53
C ILE A 712 -17.73 18.64 49.38
N SER A 713 -18.43 19.73 49.65
CA SER A 713 -19.62 19.76 50.52
C SER A 713 -20.95 19.43 49.80
N GLY A 714 -20.92 18.54 48.80
CA GLY A 714 -22.13 17.99 48.17
C GLY A 714 -22.14 18.00 46.63
N VAL A 715 -22.73 16.95 46.05
CA VAL A 715 -23.16 16.89 44.64
C VAL A 715 -24.68 17.00 44.65
N PHE A 716 -25.23 18.02 43.99
CA PHE A 716 -26.67 18.18 43.83
C PHE A 716 -27.06 17.70 42.42
N PRO A 717 -27.72 16.54 42.28
CA PRO A 717 -28.33 16.18 41.01
C PRO A 717 -29.53 17.09 40.76
N SER A 718 -29.55 17.75 39.61
CA SER A 718 -30.75 18.38 39.06
C SER A 718 -30.99 17.80 37.67
N PRO A 719 -32.24 17.45 37.31
CA PRO A 719 -32.61 17.24 35.92
C PRO A 719 -32.38 18.49 35.06
#